data_AF-A0A848ARZ7-F1
#
_entry.id   AF-A0A848ARZ7-F1
#
_cell.length_a   1.000
_cell.length_b   1.000
_cell.length_c   1.000
_cell.angle_alpha   90.00
_cell.angle_beta   90.00
_cell.angle_gamma   90.00
#
_symmetry.space_group_name_H-M   'P 1'
#
loop_
_entity.id
_entity.type
_entity.pdbx_description
1 polymer ?
#
loop_
_entity_poly.entity_id
_entity_poly.type
_entity_poly.pdbx_seq_one_letter_code
_entity_poly.pdbx_strand_id
1 'polypeptide(L)'
;MQRKFLPSLLTSLLLGAAPGSQAAKVFFISEGSARSFTISASAAQVGHTATFMACAERMNDNYLHIVIYLIDPEGTRIGQVIMDTKVTASVSLIKTTRLLEGNYTVSETGNGDNPNNGEIVMATAVDWDEPGDDITHLQEDWNHSLEDLRNELNGTLNTQTEALNQKIAELQKKLDDAIAGHDADQAAILKKIADYEKELEKLGDDLNDKIAAVEKEQDDFQDRLEELENSRDQEKQEVDTRIEELNSKYAAEVKRIDTEIARLRAQQEELDSKFSTENRELKAQLDELTSRQSELQKQLEEAQAGHDSDIAEVQQQIEARSAEITAAHNADIQKLNRTILELEGKYAVEVKALNSEMDRINAELGMLEQSYQAADQRLQAQIDPLKERVTSLQAQQAAARELHDRDFQELQSRIVTATETVTAAHQADIKLLTQSITAQEEKYAVQIADVNNRLEKVNAQVDALKTEIAAGNRELQEELDDLTAEQFALKERQNSLRELHNRDIAELQRRIEDKNASLQERIDNATSGLQDQLNSIDGKYRDVSAELHARIESANAEIAGLREEFSREVRELQEQITAGKLERLTLETQFAAATEKHDREVAELQNQISGQVAGLQAEIDAEVAVLNQQLVTLEHQYRETAATLKEQLEAVNKRLETDLDKLDAADRELYDKIAELREKQVEYDACLENIRVIHDKDLEALQKELKAIDEKYRAEIEELDGKIAELSREIETMKEENSHDSENIRKLIEEEIGKLDSEIRNLYQELAAEKAVREQHLQETARRFDMLEKQLTALDAAVVERLKSLENRIRYTVYSDEKLEALKQELEAKIQTKETEIADLDLEIKVLETIDADATEQRERRKRKLLELEQLRNELADLEFGLKLRQDDSEFAAHEKEIAQLKADLAALRNSAELQLKQLRDELLAAEERYLKQLEEVKAEAAGQNAALQKQLDDLTEKVLAFVDTLRSEQKTGDTELKELLEALDASHKELIANLDGSIADKLEQLKLETDTRFEDFRTMINDIAYQQRFSSGGSGNGYSLPAVQVQEIPADTRDLRVSPDASLDSILN
;
A
#
# COMPACT_ATOMS: atom_id res chain seq x y z
N MET A 1 105.57 -57.06 108.19
CA MET A 1 106.99 -56.66 108.12
C MET A 1 107.56 -56.19 109.48
N GLN A 2 107.05 -56.70 110.63
CA GLN A 2 107.38 -56.19 111.98
C GLN A 2 108.20 -57.13 112.90
N ARG A 3 108.57 -58.36 112.49
CA ARG A 3 109.10 -59.40 113.42
C ARG A 3 110.64 -59.55 113.52
N LYS A 4 111.47 -58.77 112.80
CA LYS A 4 112.94 -58.98 112.77
C LYS A 4 113.83 -57.86 113.34
N PHE A 5 113.30 -56.72 113.76
CA PHE A 5 114.11 -55.51 113.99
C PHE A 5 114.34 -55.07 115.45
N LEU A 6 113.66 -55.63 116.46
CA LEU A 6 113.81 -55.17 117.85
C LEU A 6 115.13 -55.58 118.56
N PRO A 7 115.71 -56.79 118.38
CA PRO A 7 116.86 -57.23 119.18
C PRO A 7 118.15 -56.45 118.88
N SER A 8 118.39 -56.08 117.62
CA SER A 8 119.59 -55.37 117.20
C SER A 8 119.56 -53.90 117.64
N LEU A 9 118.38 -53.26 117.60
CA LEU A 9 118.22 -51.84 117.93
C LEU A 9 118.58 -51.52 119.40
N LEU A 10 118.23 -52.40 120.33
CA LEU A 10 118.44 -52.21 121.78
C LEU A 10 119.89 -52.49 122.22
N THR A 11 120.59 -53.43 121.58
CA THR A 11 122.02 -53.65 121.81
C THR A 11 122.85 -52.49 121.26
N SER A 12 122.49 -51.96 120.08
CA SER A 12 123.19 -50.80 119.50
C SER A 12 122.94 -49.47 120.24
N LEU A 13 121.78 -49.29 120.90
CA LEU A 13 121.52 -48.08 121.69
C LEU A 13 122.34 -47.99 122.98
N LEU A 14 122.75 -49.12 123.56
CA LEU A 14 123.52 -49.18 124.81
C LEU A 14 125.04 -49.11 124.57
N LEU A 15 125.56 -49.61 123.45
CA LEU A 15 126.97 -49.43 123.08
C LEU A 15 127.26 -48.05 122.45
N GLY A 16 126.25 -47.36 121.89
CA GLY A 16 126.41 -46.08 121.19
C GLY A 16 126.35 -44.81 122.07
N ALA A 17 126.16 -44.93 123.38
CA ALA A 17 125.79 -43.81 124.25
C ALA A 17 126.79 -43.50 125.40
N ALA A 18 128.10 -43.52 125.15
CA ALA A 18 129.07 -42.80 126.01
C ALA A 18 130.46 -42.69 125.32
N PRO A 19 130.93 -41.49 124.93
CA PRO A 19 132.31 -41.32 124.48
C PRO A 19 133.26 -41.27 125.69
N GLY A 20 134.03 -42.35 125.93
CA GLY A 20 135.22 -42.26 126.80
C GLY A 20 135.51 -43.38 127.82
N SER A 21 134.77 -44.50 127.88
CA SER A 21 135.11 -45.62 128.76
C SER A 21 135.73 -46.79 127.98
N GLN A 22 136.79 -47.39 128.51
CA GLN A 22 137.34 -48.65 128.00
C GLN A 22 136.28 -49.76 128.09
N ALA A 23 136.39 -50.70 127.16
CA ALA A 23 135.36 -51.60 126.67
C ALA A 23 134.75 -52.52 127.73
N ALA A 24 133.43 -52.76 127.60
CA ALA A 24 132.64 -53.70 128.40
C ALA A 24 132.29 -54.93 127.56
N LYS A 25 132.31 -56.12 128.17
CA LYS A 25 132.08 -57.39 127.48
C LYS A 25 130.74 -57.96 127.89
N VAL A 26 129.92 -58.28 126.89
CA VAL A 26 128.71 -59.05 127.13
C VAL A 26 129.12 -60.51 127.32
N PHE A 27 128.98 -61.03 128.53
CA PHE A 27 129.35 -62.42 128.83
C PHE A 27 128.15 -63.38 128.80
N PHE A 28 126.94 -62.83 128.67
CA PHE A 28 125.75 -63.64 128.41
C PHE A 28 124.73 -62.88 127.56
N ILE A 29 124.23 -63.53 126.51
CA ILE A 29 123.03 -63.13 125.76
C ILE A 29 122.19 -64.39 125.58
N SER A 30 120.89 -64.31 125.86
CA SER A 30 119.95 -65.40 125.64
C SER A 30 119.72 -65.64 124.15
N GLU A 31 120.00 -66.84 123.67
CA GLU A 31 119.62 -67.29 122.33
C GLU A 31 118.17 -67.80 122.32
N GLY A 32 117.22 -66.86 122.26
CA GLY A 32 115.78 -67.15 122.26
C GLY A 32 115.09 -66.87 123.59
N SER A 33 113.80 -67.18 123.65
CA SER A 33 112.96 -66.93 124.81
C SER A 33 112.84 -68.17 125.70
N ALA A 34 112.91 -67.99 127.02
CA ALA A 34 112.72 -69.07 128.00
C ALA A 34 112.17 -68.50 129.31
N ARG A 35 111.55 -69.32 130.16
CA ARG A 35 111.01 -68.81 131.45
C ARG A 35 112.09 -68.48 132.47
N SER A 36 113.26 -69.09 132.34
CA SER A 36 114.38 -68.88 133.23
C SER A 36 115.70 -69.05 132.48
N PHE A 37 116.66 -68.21 132.80
CA PHE A 37 118.03 -68.33 132.32
C PHE A 37 118.98 -68.41 133.51
N THR A 38 119.90 -69.37 133.45
CA THR A 38 121.02 -69.48 134.37
C THR A 38 122.25 -68.89 133.72
N ILE A 39 122.87 -67.93 134.40
CA ILE A 39 123.99 -67.13 133.93
C ILE A 39 125.14 -67.33 134.90
N SER A 40 126.17 -68.05 134.46
CA SER A 40 127.33 -68.39 135.28
C SER A 40 128.35 -67.24 135.30
N ALA A 41 128.70 -66.76 136.48
CA ALA A 41 129.85 -65.90 136.70
C ALA A 41 131.04 -66.74 137.18
N SER A 42 132.16 -66.64 136.48
CA SER A 42 133.38 -67.42 136.78
C SER A 42 134.18 -66.81 137.94
N ALA A 43 135.07 -67.60 138.56
CA ALA A 43 135.97 -67.14 139.63
C ALA A 43 136.77 -65.87 139.25
N ALA A 44 137.12 -65.73 137.97
CA ALA A 44 137.89 -64.60 137.45
C ALA A 44 137.08 -63.29 137.41
N GLN A 45 135.76 -63.37 137.48
CA GLN A 45 134.84 -62.23 137.41
C GLN A 45 134.33 -61.81 138.79
N VAL A 46 134.76 -62.50 139.86
CA VAL A 46 134.28 -62.21 141.20
C VAL A 46 134.70 -60.81 141.63
N GLY A 47 133.73 -60.03 142.10
CA GLY A 47 133.91 -58.64 142.50
C GLY A 47 133.82 -57.64 141.34
N HIS A 48 133.78 -58.09 140.09
CA HIS A 48 133.50 -57.24 138.93
C HIS A 48 132.07 -56.70 138.99
N THR A 49 131.89 -55.54 138.37
CA THR A 49 130.59 -54.91 138.26
C THR A 49 129.88 -55.39 137.00
N ALA A 50 128.79 -56.15 137.18
CA ALA A 50 128.01 -56.62 136.06
C ALA A 50 126.55 -56.14 136.12
N THR A 51 125.98 -55.87 134.96
CA THR A 51 124.56 -55.55 134.80
C THR A 51 123.83 -56.70 134.15
N PHE A 52 122.86 -57.27 134.87
CA PHE A 52 121.91 -58.22 134.35
C PHE A 52 120.66 -57.49 133.88
N MET A 53 120.21 -57.80 132.68
CA MET A 53 119.00 -57.28 132.09
C MET A 53 118.15 -58.44 131.62
N ALA A 54 116.87 -58.44 131.95
CA ALA A 54 115.93 -59.40 131.42
C ALA A 54 114.61 -58.74 131.11
N CYS A 55 114.01 -59.08 129.98
CA CYS A 55 112.67 -58.64 129.58
C CYS A 55 111.78 -59.86 129.43
N ALA A 56 110.62 -59.87 130.08
CA ALA A 56 109.62 -60.89 129.91
C ALA A 56 108.36 -60.30 129.32
N GLU A 57 107.73 -61.05 128.43
CA GLU A 57 106.45 -60.71 127.83
C GLU A 57 105.44 -61.80 128.16
N ARG A 58 104.20 -61.39 128.41
CA ARG A 58 103.09 -62.31 128.59
C ARG A 58 101.90 -61.86 127.75
N MET A 59 101.41 -62.77 126.90
CA MET A 59 100.27 -62.53 126.02
C MET A 59 99.02 -63.21 126.58
N ASN A 60 98.02 -62.41 126.97
CA ASN A 60 96.66 -62.89 127.22
C ASN A 60 95.67 -61.73 127.27
N ASP A 61 94.42 -61.99 126.87
CA ASP A 61 93.38 -60.98 126.70
C ASP A 61 92.68 -60.58 128.03
N ASN A 62 93.22 -60.99 129.18
CA ASN A 62 92.67 -60.69 130.51
C ASN A 62 93.77 -60.46 131.56
N TYR A 63 93.40 -59.84 132.70
CA TYR A 63 94.32 -59.36 133.78
C TYR A 63 95.52 -60.29 134.04
N LEU A 64 96.71 -59.86 133.63
CA LEU A 64 98.02 -60.51 133.74
C LEU A 64 98.82 -59.94 134.92
N HIS A 65 99.33 -60.83 135.77
CA HIS A 65 100.35 -60.52 136.77
C HIS A 65 101.68 -61.15 136.30
N ILE A 66 102.67 -60.33 135.96
CA ILE A 66 103.99 -60.76 135.48
C ILE A 66 105.04 -60.38 136.53
N VAL A 67 105.87 -61.34 136.96
CA VAL A 67 106.96 -61.09 137.91
C VAL A 67 108.27 -61.63 137.34
N ILE A 68 109.27 -60.77 137.19
CA ILE A 68 110.65 -61.17 136.88
C ILE A 68 111.49 -60.98 138.13
N TYR A 69 112.37 -61.93 138.39
CA TYR A 69 113.34 -61.80 139.46
C TYR A 69 114.69 -62.40 139.12
N LEU A 70 115.74 -61.81 139.71
CA LEU A 70 117.11 -62.28 139.64
C LEU A 70 117.51 -62.81 141.01
N ILE A 71 118.07 -64.01 141.00
CA ILE A 71 118.59 -64.71 142.17
C ILE A 71 120.10 -64.83 141.98
N ASP A 72 120.85 -64.52 143.03
CA ASP A 72 122.29 -64.68 143.04
C ASP A 72 122.72 -66.13 143.34
N PRO A 73 124.01 -66.47 143.22
CA PRO A 73 124.51 -67.83 143.41
C PRO A 73 124.28 -68.39 144.83
N GLU A 74 124.12 -67.53 145.84
CA GLU A 74 123.83 -67.94 147.22
C GLU A 74 122.33 -68.22 147.45
N GLY A 75 121.51 -68.06 146.41
CA GLY A 75 120.07 -68.30 146.44
C GLY A 75 119.25 -67.09 146.91
N THR A 76 119.88 -65.93 147.08
CA THR A 76 119.21 -64.70 147.52
C THR A 76 118.62 -63.97 146.32
N ARG A 77 117.35 -63.56 146.42
CA ARG A 77 116.70 -62.76 145.37
C ARG A 77 117.19 -61.31 145.44
N ILE A 78 118.06 -60.93 144.52
CA ILE A 78 118.72 -59.61 144.48
C ILE A 78 118.04 -58.58 143.57
N GLY A 79 117.05 -59.00 142.77
CA GLY A 79 116.23 -58.10 141.97
C GLY A 79 114.85 -58.69 141.70
N GLN A 80 113.82 -57.84 141.68
CA GLN A 80 112.46 -58.22 141.30
C GLN A 80 111.71 -57.04 140.69
N VAL A 81 110.91 -57.30 139.64
CA VAL A 81 109.94 -56.36 139.06
C VAL A 81 108.61 -57.10 138.87
N ILE A 82 107.52 -56.45 139.24
CA ILE A 82 106.14 -56.95 139.12
C ILE A 82 105.34 -55.98 138.24
N MET A 83 104.53 -56.49 137.32
CA MET A 83 103.59 -55.71 136.53
C MET A 83 102.22 -56.39 136.47
N ASP A 84 101.18 -55.61 136.79
CA ASP A 84 99.78 -55.96 136.62
C ASP A 84 99.18 -55.19 135.44
N THR A 85 98.59 -55.89 134.47
CA THR A 85 98.02 -55.26 133.27
C THR A 85 96.87 -56.08 132.69
N LYS A 86 95.93 -55.44 131.97
CA LYS A 86 94.84 -56.13 131.25
C LYS A 86 95.13 -56.40 129.76
N VAL A 87 96.25 -55.92 129.25
CA VAL A 87 96.67 -56.09 127.86
C VAL A 87 98.06 -56.71 127.84
N THR A 88 98.37 -57.43 126.77
CA THR A 88 99.73 -57.94 126.50
C THR A 88 100.76 -56.85 126.80
N ALA A 89 101.67 -57.14 127.72
CA ALA A 89 102.74 -56.22 128.08
C ALA A 89 104.04 -56.98 128.32
N SER A 90 105.13 -56.24 128.12
CA SER A 90 106.46 -56.65 128.48
C SER A 90 106.94 -55.86 129.69
N VAL A 91 107.66 -56.54 130.59
CA VAL A 91 108.28 -55.93 131.77
C VAL A 91 109.77 -56.26 131.77
N SER A 92 110.59 -55.32 132.24
CA SER A 92 112.04 -55.47 132.24
C SER A 92 112.63 -55.33 133.64
N LEU A 93 113.50 -56.27 134.00
CA LEU A 93 114.39 -56.21 135.14
C LEU A 93 115.76 -55.74 134.66
N ILE A 94 116.30 -54.70 135.29
CA ILE A 94 117.71 -54.31 135.15
C ILE A 94 118.31 -54.26 136.54
N LYS A 95 119.39 -55.00 136.75
CA LYS A 95 120.08 -55.04 138.03
C LYS A 95 121.59 -55.08 137.83
N THR A 96 122.25 -54.04 138.32
CA THR A 96 123.70 -54.03 138.48
C THR A 96 124.06 -54.54 139.86
N THR A 97 125.00 -55.48 139.91
CA THR A 97 125.53 -56.02 141.15
C THR A 97 127.01 -56.33 140.98
N ARG A 98 127.73 -56.48 142.10
CA ARG A 98 129.02 -57.15 142.05
C ARG A 98 128.80 -58.65 141.90
N LEU A 99 129.58 -59.26 141.02
CA LEU A 99 129.50 -60.69 140.75
C LEU A 99 130.09 -61.49 141.92
N LEU A 100 129.34 -62.49 142.35
CA LEU A 100 129.79 -63.59 143.19
C LEU A 100 130.08 -64.78 142.29
N GLU A 101 130.96 -65.67 142.75
CA GLU A 101 131.23 -66.88 141.99
C GLU A 101 130.00 -67.78 141.97
N GLY A 102 129.63 -68.25 140.78
CA GLY A 102 128.54 -69.20 140.60
C GLY A 102 127.41 -68.68 139.73
N ASN A 103 126.24 -69.31 139.86
CA ASN A 103 125.16 -69.17 138.90
C ASN A 103 124.10 -68.16 139.36
N TYR A 104 124.01 -67.05 138.65
CA TYR A 104 122.87 -66.15 138.73
C TYR A 104 121.70 -66.76 137.95
N THR A 105 120.49 -66.66 138.46
CA THR A 105 119.31 -67.16 137.74
C THR A 105 118.27 -66.05 137.62
N VAL A 106 117.86 -65.75 136.40
CA VAL A 106 116.76 -64.80 136.14
C VAL A 106 115.55 -65.57 135.65
N SER A 107 114.39 -65.36 136.28
CA SER A 107 113.18 -66.15 136.03
C SER A 107 111.92 -65.30 136.00
N GLU A 108 110.97 -65.69 135.15
CA GLU A 108 109.61 -65.16 135.07
C GLU A 108 108.63 -66.09 135.80
N THR A 109 107.68 -65.50 136.55
CA THR A 109 106.52 -66.20 137.11
C THR A 109 105.28 -65.30 137.13
N GLY A 110 104.08 -65.89 137.03
CA GLY A 110 102.82 -65.15 137.15
C GLY A 110 101.57 -66.02 137.10
N ASN A 111 100.45 -65.55 137.67
CA ASN A 111 99.16 -66.28 137.70
C ASN A 111 98.45 -66.24 136.33
N GLY A 112 97.90 -67.38 135.88
CA GLY A 112 97.12 -67.52 134.65
C GLY A 112 97.15 -68.97 134.13
N ASP A 113 95.98 -69.51 133.78
CA ASP A 113 95.68 -70.95 133.61
C ASP A 113 96.48 -71.72 132.52
N ASN A 114 97.39 -71.07 131.80
CA ASN A 114 98.35 -71.74 130.92
C ASN A 114 99.80 -71.41 131.34
N PRO A 115 100.54 -72.35 131.96
CA PRO A 115 101.90 -72.11 132.40
C PRO A 115 102.89 -71.85 131.25
N ASN A 116 102.49 -71.93 129.98
CA ASN A 116 103.39 -71.67 128.84
C ASN A 116 103.32 -70.23 128.27
N ASN A 117 102.44 -69.35 128.76
CA ASN A 117 102.18 -68.07 128.09
C ASN A 117 103.09 -66.90 128.50
N GLY A 118 104.06 -67.11 129.38
CA GLY A 118 105.03 -66.08 129.78
C GLY A 118 106.45 -66.58 129.66
N GLU A 119 107.29 -65.81 128.98
CA GLU A 119 108.70 -66.14 128.75
C GLU A 119 109.55 -64.88 128.92
N ILE A 120 110.77 -65.04 129.42
CA ILE A 120 111.81 -64.03 129.29
C ILE A 120 112.22 -64.06 127.81
N VAL A 121 111.83 -63.03 127.06
CA VAL A 121 112.12 -62.88 125.64
C VAL A 121 113.56 -62.43 125.39
N MET A 122 114.22 -61.88 126.40
CA MET A 122 115.64 -61.57 126.37
C MET A 122 116.21 -61.56 127.78
N ALA A 123 117.36 -62.21 128.00
CA ALA A 123 118.23 -62.02 129.16
C ALA A 123 119.66 -61.75 128.69
N THR A 124 120.31 -60.74 129.24
CA THR A 124 121.68 -60.35 128.91
C THR A 124 122.43 -60.00 130.19
N ALA A 125 123.69 -60.40 130.30
CA ALA A 125 124.59 -59.94 131.36
C ALA A 125 125.85 -59.35 130.76
N VAL A 126 126.16 -58.13 131.18
CA VAL A 126 127.32 -57.36 130.72
C VAL A 126 128.28 -57.19 131.89
N ASP A 127 129.52 -57.60 131.71
CA ASP A 127 130.63 -57.34 132.61
C ASP A 127 131.31 -56.05 132.14
N TRP A 128 131.25 -55.02 132.99
CA TRP A 128 131.79 -53.71 132.65
C TRP A 128 133.31 -53.63 132.83
N ASP A 129 133.92 -54.65 133.44
CA ASP A 129 135.34 -54.62 133.81
C ASP A 129 136.22 -55.45 132.82
N GLU A 130 135.66 -56.01 131.73
CA GLU A 130 136.38 -56.84 130.72
C GLU A 130 136.27 -56.27 129.27
N PRO A 131 137.33 -56.19 128.43
CA PRO A 131 137.29 -55.57 127.09
C PRO A 131 136.66 -56.42 125.94
N GLY A 132 135.98 -55.81 124.93
CA GLY A 132 135.22 -56.48 123.82
C GLY A 132 135.29 -55.85 122.37
N ASP A 133 134.71 -56.53 121.34
CA ASP A 133 134.95 -56.45 119.86
C ASP A 133 134.14 -55.40 118.99
N ASP A 134 134.53 -55.24 117.70
CA ASP A 134 134.35 -54.11 116.73
C ASP A 134 132.98 -53.96 115.96
N ILE A 135 132.59 -52.72 115.60
CA ILE A 135 131.21 -52.27 115.22
C ILE A 135 130.87 -52.29 113.70
N THR A 136 131.83 -52.57 112.81
CA THR A 136 131.71 -52.28 111.35
C THR A 136 130.71 -53.18 110.58
N HIS A 137 130.53 -54.43 111.00
CA HIS A 137 129.68 -55.40 110.28
C HIS A 137 128.18 -55.05 110.25
N LEU A 138 127.68 -54.29 111.24
CA LEU A 138 126.27 -53.93 111.33
C LEU A 138 125.85 -52.84 110.33
N GLN A 139 126.80 -52.11 109.75
CA GLN A 139 126.51 -50.97 108.86
C GLN A 139 126.27 -51.40 107.40
N GLU A 140 126.91 -52.48 106.94
CA GLU A 140 126.78 -52.99 105.57
C GLU A 140 125.42 -53.66 105.29
N ASP A 141 124.92 -54.44 106.25
CA ASP A 141 123.62 -55.10 106.16
C ASP A 141 122.46 -54.09 106.06
N TRP A 142 122.64 -52.91 106.67
CA TRP A 142 121.61 -51.87 106.68
C TRP A 142 121.45 -51.20 105.31
N ASN A 143 122.55 -50.97 104.60
CA ASN A 143 122.53 -50.34 103.27
C ASN A 143 121.89 -51.24 102.20
N HIS A 144 122.15 -52.55 102.24
CA HIS A 144 121.53 -53.48 101.27
C HIS A 144 120.00 -53.51 101.38
N SER A 145 119.47 -53.51 102.62
CA SER A 145 118.02 -53.52 102.83
C SER A 145 117.32 -52.24 102.35
N LEU A 146 118.01 -51.09 102.37
CA LEU A 146 117.49 -49.82 101.84
C LEU A 146 117.45 -49.79 100.31
N GLU A 147 118.44 -50.39 99.65
CA GLU A 147 118.54 -50.40 98.18
C GLU A 147 117.43 -51.25 97.54
N ASP A 148 117.13 -52.42 98.10
CA ASP A 148 116.07 -53.30 97.62
C ASP A 148 114.69 -52.63 97.68
N LEU A 149 114.39 -51.96 98.79
CA LEU A 149 113.14 -51.20 98.95
C LEU A 149 113.02 -50.07 97.92
N ARG A 150 114.13 -49.41 97.56
CA ARG A 150 114.15 -48.34 96.55
C ARG A 150 113.87 -48.87 95.15
N ASN A 151 114.43 -50.03 94.81
CA ASN A 151 114.26 -50.66 93.51
C ASN A 151 112.82 -51.17 93.30
N GLU A 152 112.22 -51.80 94.31
CA GLU A 152 110.84 -52.29 94.24
C GLU A 152 109.83 -51.12 94.12
N LEU A 153 110.08 -50.03 94.86
CA LEU A 153 109.24 -48.83 94.78
C LEU A 153 109.34 -48.15 93.39
N ASN A 154 110.55 -48.00 92.84
CA ASN A 154 110.76 -47.42 91.51
C ASN A 154 110.11 -48.25 90.38
N GLY A 155 110.20 -49.58 90.44
CA GLY A 155 109.58 -50.46 89.44
C GLY A 155 108.05 -50.34 89.41
N THR A 156 107.42 -50.31 90.59
CA THR A 156 105.97 -50.16 90.71
C THR A 156 105.50 -48.79 90.19
N LEU A 157 106.24 -47.72 90.52
CA LEU A 157 105.90 -46.36 90.12
C LEU A 157 106.03 -46.15 88.60
N ASN A 158 107.08 -46.67 87.97
CA ASN A 158 107.25 -46.61 86.52
C ASN A 158 106.14 -47.36 85.79
N THR A 159 105.81 -48.57 86.24
CA THR A 159 104.75 -49.37 85.59
C THR A 159 103.39 -48.67 85.65
N GLN A 160 103.05 -48.05 86.78
CA GLN A 160 101.82 -47.26 86.88
C GLN A 160 101.86 -45.98 86.04
N THR A 161 103.01 -45.31 85.95
CA THR A 161 103.19 -44.10 85.13
C THR A 161 103.02 -44.41 83.65
N GLU A 162 103.57 -45.52 83.17
CA GLU A 162 103.50 -45.94 81.77
C GLU A 162 102.07 -46.36 81.36
N ALA A 163 101.36 -47.06 82.25
CA ALA A 163 99.96 -47.38 82.06
C ALA A 163 99.05 -46.14 81.99
N LEU A 164 99.33 -45.12 82.83
CA LEU A 164 98.63 -43.84 82.77
C LEU A 164 98.94 -43.08 81.47
N ASN A 165 100.19 -43.06 81.02
CA ASN A 165 100.58 -42.41 79.77
C ASN A 165 99.94 -43.05 78.53
N GLN A 166 99.86 -44.38 78.49
CA GLN A 166 99.12 -45.08 77.42
C GLN A 166 97.64 -44.69 77.41
N LYS A 167 97.01 -44.61 78.59
CA LYS A 167 95.60 -44.22 78.70
C LYS A 167 95.37 -42.76 78.28
N ILE A 168 96.31 -41.86 78.56
CA ILE A 168 96.28 -40.48 78.08
C ILE A 168 96.38 -40.43 76.54
N ALA A 169 97.30 -41.19 75.95
CA ALA A 169 97.47 -41.25 74.49
C ALA A 169 96.23 -41.81 73.77
N GLU A 170 95.60 -42.85 74.33
CA GLU A 170 94.34 -43.40 73.78
C GLU A 170 93.18 -42.40 73.86
N LEU A 171 93.07 -41.64 74.95
CA LEU A 171 92.05 -40.62 75.08
C LEU A 171 92.30 -39.43 74.14
N GLN A 172 93.56 -39.03 73.95
CA GLN A 172 93.92 -38.00 72.96
C GLN A 172 93.55 -38.43 71.55
N LYS A 173 93.88 -39.67 71.16
CA LYS A 173 93.51 -40.19 69.84
C LYS A 173 91.99 -40.21 69.63
N LYS A 174 91.22 -40.67 70.63
CA LYS A 174 89.74 -40.64 70.54
C LYS A 174 89.18 -39.23 70.43
N LEU A 175 89.81 -38.27 71.08
CA LEU A 175 89.42 -36.86 70.99
C LEU A 175 89.73 -36.30 69.60
N ASP A 176 90.91 -36.57 69.07
CA ASP A 176 91.33 -36.11 67.73
C ASP A 176 90.45 -36.72 66.63
N ASP A 177 90.14 -38.02 66.71
CA ASP A 177 89.23 -38.69 65.78
C ASP A 177 87.81 -38.09 65.84
N ALA A 178 87.33 -37.72 67.04
CA ALA A 178 86.02 -37.08 67.20
C ALA A 178 85.99 -35.64 66.67
N ILE A 179 87.07 -34.87 66.84
CA ILE A 179 87.21 -33.52 66.26
C ILE A 179 87.22 -33.61 64.74
N ALA A 180 88.01 -34.51 64.16
CA ALA A 180 88.06 -34.71 62.71
C ALA A 180 86.70 -35.14 62.13
N GLY A 181 85.96 -36.01 62.84
CA GLY A 181 84.60 -36.40 62.48
C GLY A 181 83.63 -35.21 62.51
N HIS A 182 83.67 -34.40 63.58
CA HIS A 182 82.86 -33.19 63.69
C HIS A 182 83.16 -32.18 62.60
N ASP A 183 84.44 -31.94 62.28
CA ASP A 183 84.84 -30.98 61.24
C ASP A 183 84.38 -31.44 59.84
N ALA A 184 84.42 -32.75 59.57
CA ALA A 184 83.90 -33.32 58.34
C ALA A 184 82.36 -33.17 58.24
N ASP A 185 81.64 -33.43 59.32
CA ASP A 185 80.19 -33.24 59.39
C ASP A 185 79.81 -31.77 59.22
N GLN A 186 80.55 -30.86 59.88
CA GLN A 186 80.37 -29.42 59.76
C GLN A 186 80.61 -28.95 58.32
N ALA A 187 81.67 -29.42 57.65
CA ALA A 187 81.93 -29.10 56.25
C ALA A 187 80.83 -29.61 55.31
N ALA A 188 80.29 -30.80 55.56
CA ALA A 188 79.18 -31.37 54.78
C ALA A 188 77.87 -30.57 54.98
N ILE A 189 77.59 -30.12 56.20
CA ILE A 189 76.44 -29.26 56.50
C ILE A 189 76.59 -27.89 55.82
N LEU A 190 77.77 -27.27 55.92
CA LEU A 190 78.04 -25.99 55.27
C LEU A 190 77.89 -26.06 53.74
N LYS A 191 78.33 -27.16 53.13
CA LYS A 191 78.13 -27.39 51.69
C LYS A 191 76.65 -27.48 51.33
N LYS A 192 75.84 -28.21 52.10
CA LYS A 192 74.38 -28.28 51.87
C LYS A 192 73.70 -26.93 52.05
N ILE A 193 74.14 -26.12 53.02
CA ILE A 193 73.63 -24.76 53.20
C ILE A 193 73.94 -23.92 51.95
N ALA A 194 75.17 -23.94 51.46
CA ALA A 194 75.54 -23.20 50.25
C ALA A 194 74.77 -23.67 49.00
N ASP A 195 74.55 -24.99 48.86
CA ASP A 195 73.75 -25.53 47.76
C ASP A 195 72.29 -25.05 47.83
N TYR A 196 71.68 -25.05 49.03
CA TYR A 196 70.32 -24.52 49.22
C TYR A 196 70.23 -23.00 49.06
N GLU A 197 71.22 -22.24 49.49
CA GLU A 197 71.28 -20.79 49.25
C GLU A 197 71.26 -20.49 47.75
N LYS A 198 72.01 -21.26 46.96
CA LYS A 198 72.03 -21.12 45.50
C LYS A 198 70.73 -21.53 44.83
N GLU A 199 70.06 -22.57 45.33
CA GLU A 199 68.72 -22.96 44.86
C GLU A 199 67.67 -21.89 45.20
N LEU A 200 67.75 -21.29 46.39
CA LEU A 200 66.86 -20.20 46.80
C LEU A 200 67.09 -18.93 45.99
N GLU A 201 68.35 -18.59 45.69
CA GLU A 201 68.70 -17.45 44.82
C GLU A 201 68.12 -17.65 43.42
N LYS A 202 68.34 -18.83 42.82
CA LYS A 202 67.78 -19.15 41.51
C LYS A 202 66.25 -19.14 41.50
N LEU A 203 65.61 -19.65 42.54
CA LEU A 203 64.14 -19.62 42.66
C LEU A 203 63.62 -18.19 42.85
N GLY A 204 64.37 -17.34 43.56
CA GLY A 204 64.09 -15.92 43.71
C GLY A 204 64.17 -15.18 42.37
N ASP A 205 65.20 -15.44 41.57
CA ASP A 205 65.34 -14.88 40.23
C ASP A 205 64.20 -15.32 39.31
N ASP A 206 63.90 -16.63 39.26
CA ASP A 206 62.78 -17.17 38.46
C ASP A 206 61.42 -16.58 38.87
N LEU A 207 61.21 -16.31 40.17
CA LEU A 207 60.00 -15.68 40.67
C LEU A 207 59.93 -14.20 40.28
N ASN A 208 61.04 -13.47 40.36
CA ASN A 208 61.11 -12.07 39.95
C ASN A 208 60.88 -11.91 38.45
N ASP A 209 61.44 -12.78 37.61
CA ASP A 209 61.20 -12.78 36.17
C ASP A 209 59.72 -13.05 35.85
N LYS A 210 59.07 -13.97 36.57
CA LYS A 210 57.63 -14.23 36.43
C LYS A 210 56.78 -13.06 36.90
N ILE A 211 57.15 -12.40 38.00
CA ILE A 211 56.45 -11.20 38.48
C ILE A 211 56.56 -10.10 37.43
N ALA A 212 57.76 -9.82 36.90
CA ALA A 212 57.94 -8.82 35.87
C ALA A 212 57.17 -9.12 34.58
N ALA A 213 57.08 -10.40 34.18
CA ALA A 213 56.27 -10.82 33.04
C ALA A 213 54.76 -10.59 33.29
N VAL A 214 54.26 -10.91 34.48
CA VAL A 214 52.85 -10.71 34.85
C VAL A 214 52.52 -9.23 35.01
N GLU A 215 53.41 -8.42 35.59
CA GLU A 215 53.24 -6.96 35.68
C GLU A 215 53.15 -6.35 34.28
N LYS A 216 54.00 -6.80 33.36
CA LYS A 216 53.93 -6.36 31.96
C LYS A 216 52.63 -6.78 31.26
N GLU A 217 52.17 -8.01 31.46
CA GLU A 217 50.87 -8.45 30.93
C GLU A 217 49.71 -7.62 31.53
N GLN A 218 49.78 -7.29 32.81
CA GLN A 218 48.79 -6.44 33.47
C GLN A 218 48.76 -5.02 32.86
N ASP A 219 49.92 -4.42 32.63
CA ASP A 219 50.03 -3.11 31.97
C ASP A 219 49.47 -3.17 30.54
N ASP A 220 49.83 -4.19 29.75
CA ASP A 220 49.32 -4.40 28.39
C ASP A 220 47.79 -4.57 28.36
N PHE A 221 47.20 -5.26 29.35
CA PHE A 221 45.75 -5.37 29.48
C PHE A 221 45.09 -4.05 29.87
N GLN A 222 45.76 -3.23 30.68
CA GLN A 222 45.26 -1.95 31.12
C GLN A 222 45.26 -0.93 29.96
N ASP A 223 46.31 -0.90 29.15
CA ASP A 223 46.38 -0.10 27.93
C ASP A 223 45.29 -0.50 26.92
N ARG A 224 45.07 -1.81 26.74
CA ARG A 224 43.98 -2.31 25.89
C ARG A 224 42.60 -1.94 26.39
N LEU A 225 42.38 -1.92 27.70
CA LEU A 225 41.12 -1.48 28.29
C LEU A 225 40.90 0.02 28.03
N GLU A 226 41.94 0.84 28.17
CA GLU A 226 41.86 2.27 27.90
C GLU A 226 41.59 2.57 26.42
N GLU A 227 42.25 1.85 25.50
CA GLU A 227 41.96 1.93 24.06
C GLU A 227 40.51 1.53 23.74
N LEU A 228 40.00 0.44 24.34
CA LEU A 228 38.62 0.00 24.15
C LEU A 228 37.61 0.99 24.72
N GLU A 229 37.89 1.58 25.89
CA GLU A 229 37.03 2.61 26.48
C GLU A 229 36.97 3.86 25.61
N ASN A 230 38.11 4.32 25.10
CA ASN A 230 38.18 5.45 24.18
C ASN A 230 37.45 5.16 22.86
N SER A 231 37.63 3.97 22.27
CA SER A 231 36.92 3.55 21.06
C SER A 231 35.41 3.50 21.29
N ARG A 232 34.97 2.92 22.42
CA ARG A 232 33.54 2.85 22.80
C ARG A 232 32.95 4.25 22.96
N ASP A 233 33.67 5.16 23.61
CA ASP A 233 33.17 6.52 23.86
C ASP A 233 33.12 7.34 22.56
N GLN A 234 34.05 7.13 21.64
CA GLN A 234 34.03 7.72 20.31
C GLN A 234 32.85 7.17 19.48
N GLU A 235 32.65 5.86 19.46
CA GLU A 235 31.50 5.23 18.78
C GLU A 235 30.17 5.74 19.35
N LYS A 236 30.08 5.89 20.68
CA LYS A 236 28.89 6.45 21.34
C LYS A 236 28.63 7.89 20.90
N GLN A 237 29.67 8.73 20.83
CA GLN A 237 29.55 10.11 20.39
C GLN A 237 29.13 10.21 18.91
N GLU A 238 29.64 9.34 18.04
CA GLU A 238 29.22 9.26 16.63
C GLU A 238 27.76 8.84 16.51
N VAL A 239 27.32 7.85 17.30
CA VAL A 239 25.92 7.42 17.35
C VAL A 239 25.01 8.54 17.86
N ASP A 240 25.39 9.24 18.93
CA ASP A 240 24.62 10.36 19.49
C ASP A 240 24.49 11.50 18.47
N THR A 241 25.58 11.84 17.77
CA THR A 241 25.59 12.84 16.69
C THR A 241 24.65 12.41 15.56
N ARG A 242 24.67 11.13 15.18
CA ARG A 242 23.81 10.59 14.13
C ARG A 242 22.33 10.61 14.52
N ILE A 243 22.02 10.35 15.78
CA ILE A 243 20.67 10.45 16.33
C ILE A 243 20.17 11.90 16.25
N GLU A 244 20.99 12.89 16.62
CA GLU A 244 20.62 14.31 16.52
C GLU A 244 20.40 14.78 15.08
N GLU A 245 21.25 14.36 14.15
CA GLU A 245 21.07 14.63 12.72
C GLU A 245 19.74 14.06 12.21
N LEU A 246 19.44 12.80 12.56
CA LEU A 246 18.21 12.13 12.16
C LEU A 246 16.98 12.82 12.77
N ASN A 247 17.02 13.15 14.07
CA ASN A 247 15.94 13.87 14.74
C ASN A 247 15.67 15.24 14.08
N SER A 248 16.73 15.95 13.70
CA SER A 248 16.61 17.24 13.01
C SER A 248 16.00 17.10 11.61
N LYS A 249 16.42 16.08 10.85
CA LYS A 249 15.83 15.75 9.54
C LYS A 249 14.37 15.35 9.65
N TYR A 250 14.01 14.48 10.60
CA TYR A 250 12.62 14.08 10.82
C TYR A 250 11.76 15.25 11.27
N ALA A 251 12.25 16.12 12.15
CA ALA A 251 11.52 17.32 12.56
C ALA A 251 11.26 18.29 11.38
N ALA A 252 12.25 18.45 10.49
CA ALA A 252 12.09 19.24 9.27
C ALA A 252 11.08 18.61 8.31
N GLU A 253 11.13 17.29 8.13
CA GLU A 253 10.22 16.56 7.25
C GLU A 253 8.78 16.58 7.79
N VAL A 254 8.58 16.38 9.09
CA VAL A 254 7.26 16.53 9.74
C VAL A 254 6.70 17.93 9.51
N LYS A 255 7.52 18.97 9.68
CA LYS A 255 7.09 20.36 9.45
C LYS A 255 6.72 20.61 7.98
N ARG A 256 7.45 20.00 7.04
CA ARG A 256 7.13 20.05 5.61
C ARG A 256 5.81 19.36 5.30
N ILE A 257 5.62 18.15 5.84
CA ILE A 257 4.38 17.37 5.68
C ILE A 257 3.19 18.14 6.28
N ASP A 258 3.33 18.73 7.47
CA ASP A 258 2.28 19.54 8.08
C ASP A 258 1.90 20.76 7.22
N THR A 259 2.90 21.40 6.61
CA THR A 259 2.68 22.53 5.69
C THR A 259 1.92 22.08 4.45
N GLU A 260 2.27 20.92 3.89
CA GLU A 260 1.59 20.35 2.72
C GLU A 260 0.16 19.90 3.06
N ILE A 261 -0.05 19.29 4.23
CA ILE A 261 -1.39 18.94 4.73
C ILE A 261 -2.25 20.20 4.88
N ALA A 262 -1.70 21.29 5.42
CA ALA A 262 -2.42 22.56 5.54
C ALA A 262 -2.79 23.14 4.17
N ARG A 263 -1.86 23.08 3.20
CA ARG A 263 -2.12 23.50 1.80
C ARG A 263 -3.21 22.64 1.14
N LEU A 264 -3.13 21.32 1.27
CA LEU A 264 -4.12 20.39 0.71
C LEU A 264 -5.50 20.58 1.33
N ARG A 265 -5.59 20.82 2.65
CA ARG A 265 -6.85 21.17 3.31
C ARG A 265 -7.45 22.46 2.76
N ALA A 266 -6.63 23.50 2.57
CA ALA A 266 -7.10 24.76 1.98
C ALA A 266 -7.58 24.57 0.53
N GLN A 267 -6.90 23.75 -0.27
CA GLN A 267 -7.35 23.41 -1.63
C GLN A 267 -8.65 22.61 -1.62
N GLN A 268 -8.81 21.67 -0.68
CA GLN A 268 -10.04 20.89 -0.53
C GLN A 268 -11.21 21.80 -0.15
N GLU A 269 -11.02 22.73 0.78
CA GLU A 269 -12.03 23.69 1.21
C GLU A 269 -12.41 24.67 0.08
N GLU A 270 -11.44 25.09 -0.74
CA GLU A 270 -11.69 25.87 -1.95
C GLU A 270 -12.52 25.09 -2.98
N LEU A 271 -12.16 23.83 -3.25
CA LEU A 271 -12.91 22.96 -4.17
C LEU A 271 -14.33 22.69 -3.68
N ASP A 272 -14.53 22.40 -2.39
CA ASP A 272 -15.85 22.22 -1.80
C ASP A 272 -16.70 23.49 -1.96
N SER A 273 -16.09 24.68 -1.81
CA SER A 273 -16.78 25.94 -2.03
C SER A 273 -17.19 26.15 -3.50
N LYS A 274 -16.32 25.78 -4.45
CA LYS A 274 -16.61 25.87 -5.89
C LYS A 274 -17.72 24.90 -6.28
N PHE A 275 -17.62 23.62 -5.89
CA PHE A 275 -18.66 22.64 -6.16
C PHE A 275 -20.00 22.99 -5.51
N SER A 276 -20.00 23.57 -4.30
CA SER A 276 -21.24 24.03 -3.67
C SER A 276 -21.85 25.23 -4.40
N THR A 277 -21.03 26.11 -4.98
CA THR A 277 -21.51 27.29 -5.72
C THR A 277 -22.04 26.88 -7.10
N GLU A 278 -21.26 26.10 -7.85
CA GLU A 278 -21.68 25.55 -9.14
C GLU A 278 -22.94 24.68 -9.01
N ASN A 279 -23.07 23.83 -7.98
CA ASN A 279 -24.30 23.07 -7.77
C ASN A 279 -25.51 23.97 -7.48
N ARG A 280 -25.32 25.10 -6.80
CA ARG A 280 -26.42 26.07 -6.59
C ARG A 280 -26.81 26.74 -7.89
N GLU A 281 -25.84 27.15 -8.71
CA GLU A 281 -26.09 27.75 -10.02
C GLU A 281 -26.74 26.77 -10.99
N LEU A 282 -26.23 25.53 -11.09
CA LEU A 282 -26.83 24.47 -11.89
C LEU A 282 -28.26 24.15 -11.43
N LYS A 283 -28.51 24.15 -10.12
CA LYS A 283 -29.86 23.93 -9.59
C LYS A 283 -30.80 25.10 -9.92
N ALA A 284 -30.33 26.34 -9.83
CA ALA A 284 -31.11 27.51 -10.25
C ALA A 284 -31.43 27.48 -11.75
N GLN A 285 -30.47 27.10 -12.59
CA GLN A 285 -30.68 26.93 -14.03
C GLN A 285 -31.66 25.79 -14.33
N LEU A 286 -31.58 24.67 -13.59
CA LEU A 286 -32.51 23.55 -13.75
C LEU A 286 -33.94 23.95 -13.34
N ASP A 287 -34.09 24.69 -12.24
CA ASP A 287 -35.38 25.20 -11.78
C ASP A 287 -35.96 26.18 -12.82
N GLU A 288 -35.13 27.06 -13.40
CA GLU A 288 -35.54 27.99 -14.47
C GLU A 288 -35.97 27.25 -15.74
N LEU A 289 -35.20 26.25 -16.19
CA LEU A 289 -35.55 25.42 -17.34
C LEU A 289 -36.82 24.61 -17.10
N THR A 290 -37.04 24.10 -15.89
CA THR A 290 -38.26 23.36 -15.52
C THR A 290 -39.48 24.29 -15.54
N SER A 291 -39.32 25.52 -15.07
CA SER A 291 -40.36 26.55 -15.13
C SER A 291 -40.67 26.94 -16.57
N ARG A 292 -39.64 27.15 -17.40
CA ARG A 292 -39.76 27.42 -18.85
C ARG A 292 -40.47 26.29 -19.59
N GLN A 293 -40.14 25.04 -19.27
CA GLN A 293 -40.77 23.86 -19.84
C GLN A 293 -42.27 23.82 -19.48
N SER A 294 -42.62 24.09 -18.22
CA SER A 294 -44.01 24.14 -17.76
C SER A 294 -44.81 25.26 -18.47
N GLU A 295 -44.19 26.43 -18.65
CA GLU A 295 -44.79 27.56 -19.36
C GLU A 295 -45.03 27.24 -20.84
N LEU A 296 -44.03 26.66 -21.53
CA LEU A 296 -44.16 26.25 -22.93
C LEU A 296 -45.22 25.15 -23.10
N GLN A 297 -45.31 24.22 -22.15
CA GLN A 297 -46.31 23.16 -22.19
C GLN A 297 -47.73 23.74 -22.02
N LYS A 298 -47.90 24.72 -21.14
CA LYS A 298 -49.16 25.45 -21.00
C LYS A 298 -49.53 26.24 -22.25
N GLN A 299 -48.57 26.94 -22.87
CA GLN A 299 -48.79 27.65 -24.13
C GLN A 299 -49.18 26.70 -25.27
N LEU A 300 -48.60 25.49 -25.31
CA LEU A 300 -48.97 24.47 -26.28
C LEU A 300 -50.40 23.95 -26.06
N GLU A 301 -50.79 23.71 -24.81
CA GLU A 301 -52.16 23.30 -24.46
C GLU A 301 -53.20 24.39 -24.81
N GLU A 302 -52.87 25.66 -24.54
CA GLU A 302 -53.71 26.81 -24.91
C GLU A 302 -53.83 26.97 -26.43
N ALA A 303 -52.72 26.80 -27.17
CA ALA A 303 -52.73 26.83 -28.63
C ALA A 303 -53.53 25.66 -29.24
N GLN A 304 -53.40 24.44 -28.69
CA GLN A 304 -54.18 23.29 -29.12
C GLN A 304 -55.68 23.49 -28.87
N ALA A 305 -56.07 24.03 -27.71
CA ALA A 305 -57.46 24.34 -27.42
C ALA A 305 -58.01 25.43 -28.37
N GLY A 306 -57.19 26.43 -28.73
CA GLY A 306 -57.52 27.42 -29.75
C GLY A 306 -57.76 26.78 -31.12
N HIS A 307 -56.83 25.94 -31.58
CA HIS A 307 -56.96 25.24 -32.85
C HIS A 307 -58.16 24.29 -32.91
N ASP A 308 -58.47 23.56 -31.84
CA ASP A 308 -59.66 22.70 -31.78
C ASP A 308 -60.96 23.52 -31.88
N SER A 309 -60.98 24.72 -31.28
CA SER A 309 -62.09 25.67 -31.40
C SER A 309 -62.22 26.19 -32.83
N ASP A 310 -61.13 26.60 -33.47
CA ASP A 310 -61.11 27.09 -34.85
C ASP A 310 -61.57 25.98 -35.83
N ILE A 311 -61.12 24.74 -35.62
CA ILE A 311 -61.54 23.59 -36.42
C ILE A 311 -63.05 23.34 -36.28
N ALA A 312 -63.59 23.42 -35.07
CA ALA A 312 -65.02 23.25 -34.83
C ALA A 312 -65.84 24.37 -35.51
N GLU A 313 -65.36 25.61 -35.46
CA GLU A 313 -66.00 26.76 -36.11
C GLU A 313 -65.97 26.64 -37.64
N VAL A 314 -64.83 26.26 -38.21
CA VAL A 314 -64.70 25.99 -39.66
C VAL A 314 -65.59 24.83 -40.09
N GLN A 315 -65.68 23.76 -39.31
CA GLN A 315 -66.60 22.64 -39.60
C GLN A 315 -68.06 23.10 -39.61
N GLN A 316 -68.47 23.92 -38.65
CA GLN A 316 -69.81 24.48 -38.58
C GLN A 316 -70.10 25.39 -39.79
N GLN A 317 -69.14 26.21 -40.22
CA GLN A 317 -69.27 27.04 -41.42
C GLN A 317 -69.37 26.18 -42.70
N ILE A 318 -68.60 25.10 -42.81
CA ILE A 318 -68.68 24.15 -43.93
C ILE A 318 -70.05 23.48 -43.99
N GLU A 319 -70.59 23.03 -42.85
CA GLU A 319 -71.93 22.43 -42.79
C GLU A 319 -73.03 23.44 -43.19
N ALA A 320 -72.94 24.67 -42.69
CA ALA A 320 -73.88 25.74 -43.04
C ALA A 320 -73.83 26.07 -44.55
N ARG A 321 -72.62 26.24 -45.12
CA ARG A 321 -72.43 26.47 -46.56
C ARG A 321 -72.92 25.30 -47.42
N SER A 322 -72.70 24.07 -46.97
CA SER A 322 -73.17 22.87 -47.67
C SER A 322 -74.70 22.79 -47.68
N ALA A 323 -75.36 23.19 -46.59
CA ALA A 323 -76.81 23.30 -46.52
C ALA A 323 -77.36 24.41 -47.44
N GLU A 324 -76.71 25.58 -47.49
CA GLU A 324 -77.05 26.68 -48.40
C GLU A 324 -76.96 26.25 -49.87
N ILE A 325 -75.85 25.60 -50.26
CA ILE A 325 -75.64 25.10 -51.64
C ILE A 325 -76.72 24.07 -52.01
N THR A 326 -77.05 23.17 -51.09
CA THR A 326 -78.09 22.15 -51.32
C THR A 326 -79.48 22.78 -51.49
N ALA A 327 -79.80 23.80 -50.70
CA ALA A 327 -81.05 24.55 -50.82
C ALA A 327 -81.13 25.33 -52.14
N ALA A 328 -80.03 25.99 -52.54
CA ALA A 328 -79.95 26.73 -53.81
C ALA A 328 -80.10 25.80 -55.02
N HIS A 329 -79.37 24.66 -55.04
CA HIS A 329 -79.51 23.66 -56.09
C HIS A 329 -80.94 23.09 -56.18
N ASN A 330 -81.60 22.83 -55.06
CA ASN A 330 -82.99 22.38 -55.06
C ASN A 330 -83.94 23.44 -55.63
N ALA A 331 -83.72 24.72 -55.32
CA ALA A 331 -84.50 25.82 -55.90
C ALA A 331 -84.29 25.94 -57.42
N ASP A 332 -83.06 25.78 -57.89
CA ASP A 332 -82.73 25.80 -59.32
C ASP A 332 -83.33 24.60 -60.07
N ILE A 333 -83.29 23.40 -59.48
CA ILE A 333 -83.95 22.20 -60.03
C ILE A 333 -85.47 22.45 -60.15
N GLN A 334 -86.11 23.04 -59.14
CA GLN A 334 -87.53 23.38 -59.22
C GLN A 334 -87.82 24.41 -60.32
N LYS A 335 -86.94 25.40 -60.49
CA LYS A 335 -87.07 26.42 -61.55
C LYS A 335 -86.90 25.80 -62.94
N LEU A 336 -85.90 24.95 -63.12
CA LEU A 336 -85.67 24.18 -64.36
C LEU A 336 -86.88 23.29 -64.69
N ASN A 337 -87.40 22.54 -63.73
CA ASN A 337 -88.60 21.71 -63.92
C ASN A 337 -89.83 22.54 -64.35
N ARG A 338 -90.02 23.72 -63.76
CA ARG A 338 -91.09 24.63 -64.17
C ARG A 338 -90.91 25.13 -65.60
N THR A 339 -89.67 25.44 -65.98
CA THR A 339 -89.32 25.90 -67.34
C THR A 339 -89.51 24.78 -68.38
N ILE A 340 -89.18 23.54 -68.03
CA ILE A 340 -89.42 22.34 -68.86
C ILE A 340 -90.93 22.14 -69.07
N LEU A 341 -91.74 22.20 -68.01
CA LEU A 341 -93.20 22.07 -68.12
C LEU A 341 -93.82 23.16 -69.00
N GLU A 342 -93.33 24.41 -68.92
CA GLU A 342 -93.77 25.50 -69.79
C GLU A 342 -93.38 25.27 -71.26
N LEU A 343 -92.19 24.73 -71.52
CA LEU A 343 -91.73 24.38 -72.87
C LEU A 343 -92.52 23.20 -73.45
N GLU A 344 -92.80 22.16 -72.67
CA GLU A 344 -93.66 21.04 -73.07
C GLU A 344 -95.08 21.52 -73.44
N GLY A 345 -95.64 22.45 -72.65
CA GLY A 345 -96.92 23.08 -72.95
C GLY A 345 -96.91 23.88 -74.26
N LYS A 346 -95.85 24.66 -74.51
CA LYS A 346 -95.67 25.40 -75.78
C LYS A 346 -95.50 24.45 -76.97
N TYR A 347 -94.68 23.41 -76.82
CA TYR A 347 -94.44 22.42 -77.87
C TYR A 347 -95.72 21.65 -78.22
N ALA A 348 -96.55 21.31 -77.24
CA ALA A 348 -97.85 20.67 -77.46
C ALA A 348 -98.83 21.56 -78.25
N VAL A 349 -98.82 22.88 -78.01
CA VAL A 349 -99.62 23.85 -78.77
C VAL A 349 -99.11 23.96 -80.21
N GLU A 350 -97.80 24.02 -80.40
CA GLU A 350 -97.16 24.18 -81.71
C GLU A 350 -97.32 22.94 -82.59
N VAL A 351 -97.21 21.73 -82.02
CA VAL A 351 -97.54 20.46 -82.70
C VAL A 351 -99.01 20.42 -83.13
N LYS A 352 -99.93 20.94 -82.30
CA LYS A 352 -101.36 21.01 -82.64
C LYS A 352 -101.63 21.99 -83.78
N ALA A 353 -100.92 23.12 -83.81
CA ALA A 353 -100.99 24.09 -84.90
C ALA A 353 -100.45 23.50 -86.22
N LEU A 354 -99.28 22.87 -86.18
CA LEU A 354 -98.67 22.19 -87.34
C LEU A 354 -99.55 21.07 -87.90
N ASN A 355 -100.20 20.26 -87.05
CA ASN A 355 -101.15 19.23 -87.52
C ASN A 355 -102.38 19.85 -88.19
N SER A 356 -102.89 20.96 -87.66
CA SER A 356 -104.01 21.69 -88.27
C SER A 356 -103.65 22.25 -89.65
N GLU A 357 -102.41 22.72 -89.80
CA GLU A 357 -101.88 23.23 -91.05
C GLU A 357 -101.63 22.10 -92.07
N MET A 358 -101.16 20.93 -91.59
CA MET A 358 -101.01 19.73 -92.42
C MET A 358 -102.36 19.19 -92.91
N ASP A 359 -103.40 19.20 -92.08
CA ASP A 359 -104.77 18.84 -92.50
C ASP A 359 -105.30 19.80 -93.57
N ARG A 360 -104.98 21.09 -93.46
CA ARG A 360 -105.33 22.11 -94.46
C ARG A 360 -104.61 21.89 -95.78
N ILE A 361 -103.30 21.64 -95.74
CA ILE A 361 -102.49 21.33 -96.94
C ILE A 361 -103.01 20.06 -97.62
N ASN A 362 -103.39 19.03 -96.85
CA ASN A 362 -103.96 17.80 -97.40
C ASN A 362 -105.32 18.04 -98.08
N ALA A 363 -106.17 18.91 -97.54
CA ALA A 363 -107.41 19.31 -98.19
C ALA A 363 -107.15 20.09 -99.50
N GLU A 364 -106.16 21.00 -99.51
CA GLU A 364 -105.76 21.76 -100.70
C GLU A 364 -105.18 20.83 -101.79
N LEU A 365 -104.38 19.82 -101.42
CA LEU A 365 -103.89 18.78 -102.34
C LEU A 365 -105.05 17.97 -102.95
N GLY A 366 -106.06 17.59 -102.16
CA GLY A 366 -107.25 16.88 -102.67
C GLY A 366 -108.07 17.70 -103.68
N MET A 367 -108.16 19.02 -103.49
CA MET A 367 -108.80 19.92 -104.46
C MET A 367 -107.95 20.09 -105.74
N LEU A 368 -106.62 20.11 -105.61
CA LEU A 368 -105.69 20.18 -106.73
C LEU A 368 -105.76 18.90 -107.58
N GLU A 369 -105.87 17.74 -106.96
CA GLU A 369 -105.97 16.44 -107.64
C GLU A 369 -107.26 16.31 -108.47
N GLN A 370 -108.39 16.81 -107.95
CA GLN A 370 -109.64 16.92 -108.72
C GLN A 370 -109.55 17.91 -109.89
N SER A 371 -108.83 19.02 -109.72
CA SER A 371 -108.56 20.00 -110.78
C SER A 371 -107.73 19.40 -111.92
N TYR A 372 -106.68 18.63 -111.59
CA TYR A 372 -105.85 17.94 -112.58
C TYR A 372 -106.62 16.88 -113.36
N GLN A 373 -107.48 16.09 -112.73
CA GLN A 373 -108.32 15.10 -113.44
C GLN A 373 -109.32 15.76 -114.41
N ALA A 374 -109.89 16.90 -114.04
CA ALA A 374 -110.78 17.67 -114.92
C ALA A 374 -110.03 18.33 -116.09
N ALA A 375 -108.77 18.74 -115.87
CA ALA A 375 -107.90 19.28 -116.91
C ALA A 375 -107.46 18.20 -117.92
N ASP A 376 -107.14 16.99 -117.47
CA ASP A 376 -106.75 15.86 -118.34
C ASP A 376 -107.88 15.42 -119.28
N GLN A 377 -109.12 15.38 -118.80
CA GLN A 377 -110.29 15.10 -119.65
C GLN A 377 -110.52 16.18 -120.73
N ARG A 378 -110.20 17.44 -120.43
CA ARG A 378 -110.25 18.55 -121.41
C ARG A 378 -109.12 18.47 -122.43
N LEU A 379 -107.92 18.08 -122.01
CA LEU A 379 -106.77 17.88 -122.89
C LEU A 379 -106.99 16.71 -123.85
N GLN A 380 -107.60 15.62 -123.38
CA GLN A 380 -107.92 14.46 -124.22
C GLN A 380 -108.92 14.81 -125.35
N ALA A 381 -109.92 15.66 -125.07
CA ALA A 381 -110.87 16.15 -126.08
C ALA A 381 -110.25 17.12 -127.11
N GLN A 382 -109.05 17.65 -126.85
CA GLN A 382 -108.30 18.51 -127.79
C GLN A 382 -107.26 17.73 -128.63
N ILE A 383 -106.81 16.57 -128.16
CA ILE A 383 -105.77 15.74 -128.81
C ILE A 383 -106.28 15.01 -130.07
N ASP A 384 -107.55 14.60 -130.10
CA ASP A 384 -108.11 13.82 -131.21
C ASP A 384 -108.10 14.55 -132.58
N PRO A 385 -108.46 15.84 -132.70
CA PRO A 385 -108.31 16.58 -133.97
C PRO A 385 -106.86 16.98 -134.31
N LEU A 386 -105.95 17.00 -133.33
CA LEU A 386 -104.52 17.26 -133.57
C LEU A 386 -103.81 16.05 -134.19
N LYS A 387 -104.28 14.82 -133.96
CA LYS A 387 -103.75 13.61 -134.61
C LYS A 387 -103.93 13.61 -136.13
N GLU A 388 -105.05 14.15 -136.65
CA GLU A 388 -105.24 14.33 -138.10
C GLU A 388 -104.31 15.39 -138.71
N ARG A 389 -103.90 16.38 -137.91
CA ARG A 389 -102.98 17.45 -138.34
C ARG A 389 -101.51 17.02 -138.33
N VAL A 390 -101.15 16.06 -137.50
CA VAL A 390 -99.82 15.42 -137.49
C VAL A 390 -99.53 14.67 -138.79
N THR A 391 -100.55 14.07 -139.43
CA THR A 391 -100.37 13.34 -140.69
C THR A 391 -100.05 14.26 -141.88
N SER A 392 -100.48 15.52 -141.86
CA SER A 392 -100.15 16.50 -142.93
C SER A 392 -98.81 17.22 -142.69
N LEU A 393 -98.40 17.40 -141.42
CA LEU A 393 -97.10 17.99 -141.06
C LEU A 393 -95.92 17.03 -141.29
N GLN A 394 -96.14 15.71 -141.22
CA GLN A 394 -95.11 14.70 -141.54
C GLN A 394 -94.65 14.75 -143.01
N ALA A 395 -95.50 15.23 -143.94
CA ALA A 395 -95.13 15.45 -145.34
C ALA A 395 -94.28 16.72 -145.56
N GLN A 396 -94.40 17.72 -144.67
CA GLN A 396 -93.57 18.94 -144.70
C GLN A 396 -92.21 18.75 -143.99
N GLN A 397 -92.13 17.85 -143.01
CA GLN A 397 -90.92 17.55 -142.25
C GLN A 397 -89.84 16.81 -143.07
N ALA A 398 -90.21 16.11 -144.15
CA ALA A 398 -89.26 15.45 -145.05
C ALA A 398 -88.38 16.45 -145.83
N ALA A 399 -88.91 17.64 -146.15
CA ALA A 399 -88.18 18.67 -146.89
C ALA A 399 -87.25 19.53 -146.00
N ALA A 400 -87.48 19.54 -144.67
CA ALA A 400 -86.66 20.29 -143.71
C ALA A 400 -85.43 19.52 -143.19
N ARG A 401 -85.36 18.19 -143.41
CA ARG A 401 -84.24 17.33 -142.96
C ARG A 401 -82.96 17.50 -143.79
N GLU A 402 -83.04 17.75 -145.10
CA GLU A 402 -81.85 17.96 -145.96
C GLU A 402 -81.06 19.25 -145.66
N LEU A 403 -81.69 20.25 -145.04
CA LEU A 403 -81.00 21.48 -144.63
C LEU A 403 -80.27 21.28 -143.29
N HIS A 404 -80.85 20.49 -142.39
CA HIS A 404 -80.35 20.25 -141.03
C HIS A 404 -79.15 19.28 -141.00
N ASP A 405 -79.03 18.35 -141.95
CA ASP A 405 -77.88 17.42 -142.04
C ASP A 405 -76.58 18.13 -142.49
N ARG A 406 -76.70 19.29 -143.15
CA ARG A 406 -75.55 20.08 -143.61
C ARG A 406 -74.92 20.88 -142.47
N ASP A 407 -75.75 21.49 -141.62
CA ASP A 407 -75.31 22.29 -140.47
C ASP A 407 -74.69 21.41 -139.37
N PHE A 408 -75.11 20.14 -139.27
CA PHE A 408 -74.57 19.18 -138.29
C PHE A 408 -73.13 18.73 -138.61
N GLN A 409 -72.78 18.55 -139.89
CA GLN A 409 -71.43 18.15 -140.30
C GLN A 409 -70.38 19.27 -140.06
N GLU A 410 -70.80 20.53 -140.13
CA GLU A 410 -69.92 21.69 -139.90
C GLU A 410 -69.56 21.88 -138.41
N LEU A 411 -70.50 21.61 -137.50
CA LEU A 411 -70.25 21.60 -136.06
C LEU A 411 -69.32 20.45 -135.63
N GLN A 412 -69.41 19.29 -136.28
CA GLN A 412 -68.59 18.12 -135.98
C GLN A 412 -67.11 18.30 -136.35
N SER A 413 -66.81 19.04 -137.43
CA SER A 413 -65.44 19.40 -137.85
C SER A 413 -64.74 20.37 -136.87
N ARG A 414 -65.49 21.27 -136.23
CA ARG A 414 -64.94 22.25 -135.27
C ARG A 414 -64.57 21.61 -133.92
N ILE A 415 -65.29 20.57 -133.51
CA ILE A 415 -65.04 19.83 -132.27
C ILE A 415 -63.74 19.02 -132.37
N VAL A 416 -63.51 18.32 -133.49
CA VAL A 416 -62.29 17.51 -133.71
C VAL A 416 -61.03 18.37 -133.68
N THR A 417 -61.06 19.55 -134.30
CA THR A 417 -59.92 20.48 -134.33
C THR A 417 -59.59 21.05 -132.95
N ALA A 418 -60.60 21.30 -132.10
CA ALA A 418 -60.39 21.78 -130.73
C ALA A 418 -59.77 20.71 -129.81
N THR A 419 -60.14 19.44 -129.97
CA THR A 419 -59.61 18.30 -129.20
C THR A 419 -58.12 18.05 -129.47
N GLU A 420 -57.67 18.23 -130.72
CA GLU A 420 -56.26 18.05 -131.09
C GLU A 420 -55.34 19.13 -130.49
N THR A 421 -55.80 20.38 -130.40
CA THR A 421 -55.06 21.48 -129.74
C THR A 421 -54.87 21.32 -128.23
N VAL A 422 -55.87 20.79 -127.52
CA VAL A 422 -55.79 20.57 -126.05
C VAL A 422 -54.86 19.40 -125.71
N THR A 423 -54.84 18.37 -126.55
CA THR A 423 -54.00 17.18 -126.35
C THR A 423 -52.50 17.49 -126.49
N ALA A 424 -52.14 18.38 -127.43
CA ALA A 424 -50.76 18.83 -127.61
C ALA A 424 -50.25 19.73 -126.46
N ALA A 425 -51.13 20.54 -125.84
CA ALA A 425 -50.81 21.38 -124.68
C ALA A 425 -50.53 20.53 -123.42
N HIS A 426 -51.38 19.54 -123.13
CA HIS A 426 -51.17 18.64 -121.97
C HIS A 426 -49.89 17.80 -122.09
N GLN A 427 -49.47 17.41 -123.30
CA GLN A 427 -48.20 16.69 -123.50
C GLN A 427 -46.96 17.56 -123.24
N ALA A 428 -47.03 18.88 -123.47
CA ALA A 428 -45.96 19.81 -123.13
C ALA A 428 -45.86 20.01 -121.62
N ASP A 429 -46.99 20.14 -120.91
CA ASP A 429 -47.05 20.29 -119.46
C ASP A 429 -46.54 19.04 -118.72
N ILE A 430 -46.91 17.83 -119.18
CA ILE A 430 -46.40 16.56 -118.62
C ILE A 430 -44.88 16.47 -118.74
N LYS A 431 -44.28 16.98 -119.82
CA LYS A 431 -42.83 16.96 -120.03
C LYS A 431 -42.09 17.91 -119.08
N LEU A 432 -42.67 19.09 -118.80
CA LEU A 432 -42.16 20.05 -117.81
C LEU A 432 -42.29 19.52 -116.37
N LEU A 433 -43.43 18.89 -116.04
CA LEU A 433 -43.64 18.24 -114.74
C LEU A 433 -42.67 17.07 -114.52
N THR A 434 -42.42 16.26 -115.54
CA THR A 434 -41.46 15.14 -115.46
C THR A 434 -40.05 15.64 -115.19
N GLN A 435 -39.60 16.68 -115.89
CA GLN A 435 -38.28 17.29 -115.65
C GLN A 435 -38.15 17.92 -114.24
N SER A 436 -39.23 18.51 -113.72
CA SER A 436 -39.24 19.07 -112.35
C SER A 436 -39.21 17.98 -111.27
N ILE A 437 -39.85 16.83 -111.50
CA ILE A 437 -39.83 15.69 -110.55
C ILE A 437 -38.43 15.06 -110.52
N THR A 438 -37.80 14.82 -111.68
CA THR A 438 -36.44 14.25 -111.75
C THR A 438 -35.41 15.14 -111.07
N ALA A 439 -35.51 16.47 -111.22
CA ALA A 439 -34.62 17.41 -110.53
C ALA A 439 -34.80 17.42 -108.99
N GLN A 440 -36.03 17.18 -108.50
CA GLN A 440 -36.29 17.03 -107.07
C GLN A 440 -35.76 15.69 -106.53
N GLU A 441 -35.93 14.60 -107.28
CA GLU A 441 -35.41 13.28 -106.91
C GLU A 441 -33.88 13.27 -106.78
N GLU A 442 -33.14 13.90 -107.70
CA GLU A 442 -31.69 14.06 -107.59
C GLU A 442 -31.28 14.90 -106.36
N LYS A 443 -32.03 15.96 -106.05
CA LYS A 443 -31.79 16.80 -104.88
C LYS A 443 -32.03 16.05 -103.56
N TYR A 444 -33.10 15.27 -103.48
CA TYR A 444 -33.39 14.44 -102.31
C TYR A 444 -32.41 13.26 -102.18
N ALA A 445 -31.92 12.68 -103.28
CA ALA A 445 -30.91 11.63 -103.24
C ALA A 445 -29.58 12.13 -102.64
N VAL A 446 -29.14 13.34 -102.99
CA VAL A 446 -27.95 13.97 -102.38
C VAL A 446 -28.17 14.28 -100.90
N GLN A 447 -29.35 14.74 -100.51
CA GLN A 447 -29.68 14.99 -99.09
C GLN A 447 -29.73 13.69 -98.27
N ILE A 448 -30.27 12.60 -98.82
CA ILE A 448 -30.26 11.28 -98.17
C ILE A 448 -28.83 10.76 -98.01
N ALA A 449 -27.96 10.96 -99.01
CA ALA A 449 -26.55 10.58 -98.90
C ALA A 449 -25.79 11.38 -97.83
N ASP A 450 -26.05 12.69 -97.71
CA ASP A 450 -25.48 13.52 -96.64
C ASP A 450 -25.98 13.09 -95.24
N VAL A 451 -27.28 12.83 -95.11
CA VAL A 451 -27.87 12.32 -93.86
C VAL A 451 -27.28 10.95 -93.50
N ASN A 452 -27.12 10.03 -94.44
CA ASN A 452 -26.53 8.71 -94.19
C ASN A 452 -25.05 8.80 -93.77
N ASN A 453 -24.25 9.67 -94.39
CA ASN A 453 -22.87 9.90 -93.97
C ASN A 453 -22.80 10.51 -92.56
N ARG A 454 -23.73 11.41 -92.20
CA ARG A 454 -23.83 11.94 -90.84
C ARG A 454 -24.25 10.85 -89.85
N LEU A 455 -25.15 9.95 -90.25
CA LEU A 455 -25.62 8.82 -89.44
C LEU A 455 -24.50 7.78 -89.19
N GLU A 456 -23.70 7.46 -90.21
CA GLU A 456 -22.49 6.63 -90.06
C GLU A 456 -21.48 7.25 -89.10
N LYS A 457 -21.24 8.57 -89.20
CA LYS A 457 -20.30 9.27 -88.32
C LYS A 457 -20.79 9.31 -86.86
N VAL A 458 -22.09 9.52 -86.65
CA VAL A 458 -22.71 9.45 -85.33
C VAL A 458 -22.67 8.03 -84.77
N ASN A 459 -22.93 6.99 -85.59
CA ASN A 459 -22.83 5.60 -85.15
C ASN A 459 -21.40 5.22 -84.74
N ALA A 460 -20.39 5.66 -85.49
CA ALA A 460 -18.99 5.45 -85.10
C ALA A 460 -18.63 6.14 -83.77
N GLN A 461 -19.20 7.32 -83.49
CA GLN A 461 -19.05 8.00 -82.20
C GLN A 461 -19.79 7.27 -81.06
N VAL A 462 -20.98 6.73 -81.33
CA VAL A 462 -21.73 5.92 -80.36
C VAL A 462 -20.99 4.63 -80.01
N ASP A 463 -20.36 3.97 -80.99
CA ASP A 463 -19.57 2.77 -80.76
C ASP A 463 -18.27 3.06 -79.98
N ALA A 464 -17.61 4.18 -80.27
CA ALA A 464 -16.46 4.64 -79.48
C ALA A 464 -16.86 4.91 -78.01
N LEU A 465 -17.96 5.64 -77.79
CA LEU A 465 -18.48 5.91 -76.45
C LEU A 465 -18.93 4.64 -75.72
N LYS A 466 -19.52 3.65 -76.42
CA LYS A 466 -19.82 2.34 -75.81
C LYS A 466 -18.57 1.61 -75.33
N THR A 467 -17.48 1.73 -76.07
CA THR A 467 -16.20 1.08 -75.72
C THR A 467 -15.57 1.76 -74.51
N GLU A 468 -15.67 3.10 -74.44
CA GLU A 468 -15.18 3.92 -73.33
C GLU A 468 -16.01 3.71 -72.04
N ILE A 469 -17.34 3.63 -72.16
CA ILE A 469 -18.24 3.27 -71.04
C ILE A 469 -17.95 1.84 -70.54
N ALA A 470 -17.65 0.89 -71.43
CA ALA A 470 -17.31 -0.48 -71.04
C ALA A 470 -15.95 -0.58 -70.33
N ALA A 471 -14.98 0.26 -70.69
CA ALA A 471 -13.70 0.36 -69.99
C ALA A 471 -13.86 1.01 -68.62
N GLY A 472 -14.55 2.15 -68.54
CA GLY A 472 -14.84 2.83 -67.26
C GLY A 472 -15.65 1.98 -66.29
N ASN A 473 -16.64 1.22 -66.78
CA ASN A 473 -17.37 0.25 -65.94
C ASN A 473 -16.50 -0.90 -65.43
N ARG A 474 -15.42 -1.25 -66.14
CA ARG A 474 -14.50 -2.31 -65.72
C ARG A 474 -13.55 -1.82 -64.63
N GLU A 475 -13.03 -0.60 -64.78
CA GLU A 475 -12.22 0.06 -63.75
C GLU A 475 -13.05 0.32 -62.48
N LEU A 476 -14.27 0.82 -62.62
CA LEU A 476 -15.20 0.97 -61.49
C LEU A 476 -15.52 -0.37 -60.82
N GLN A 477 -15.62 -1.47 -61.57
CA GLN A 477 -15.87 -2.80 -61.00
C GLN A 477 -14.64 -3.34 -60.24
N GLU A 478 -13.42 -3.12 -60.75
CA GLU A 478 -12.18 -3.49 -60.05
C GLU A 478 -12.00 -2.66 -58.76
N GLU A 479 -12.27 -1.36 -58.80
CA GLU A 479 -12.22 -0.48 -57.63
C GLU A 479 -13.28 -0.87 -56.58
N LEU A 480 -14.46 -1.31 -57.02
CA LEU A 480 -15.54 -1.80 -56.15
C LEU A 480 -15.20 -3.16 -55.54
N ASP A 481 -14.53 -4.05 -56.27
CA ASP A 481 -14.05 -5.33 -55.75
C ASP A 481 -12.92 -5.14 -54.71
N ASP A 482 -12.01 -4.19 -54.93
CA ASP A 482 -10.94 -3.82 -53.98
C ASP A 482 -11.51 -3.18 -52.70
N LEU A 483 -12.43 -2.22 -52.83
CA LEU A 483 -13.15 -1.62 -51.69
C LEU A 483 -13.96 -2.67 -50.91
N THR A 484 -14.51 -3.67 -51.60
CA THR A 484 -15.23 -4.79 -50.95
C THR A 484 -14.28 -5.68 -50.17
N ALA A 485 -13.09 -5.96 -50.71
CA ALA A 485 -12.04 -6.71 -50.01
C ALA A 485 -11.51 -5.94 -48.78
N GLU A 486 -11.32 -4.62 -48.90
CA GLU A 486 -10.90 -3.76 -47.80
C GLU A 486 -11.97 -3.65 -46.71
N GLN A 487 -13.25 -3.52 -47.08
CA GLN A 487 -14.36 -3.63 -46.12
C GLN A 487 -14.35 -4.96 -45.36
N PHE A 488 -14.08 -6.08 -46.04
CA PHE A 488 -14.03 -7.39 -45.40
C PHE A 488 -12.87 -7.47 -44.39
N ALA A 489 -11.69 -6.95 -44.74
CA ALA A 489 -10.52 -6.89 -43.86
C ALA A 489 -10.75 -5.96 -42.65
N LEU A 490 -11.40 -4.81 -42.85
CA LEU A 490 -11.79 -3.90 -41.77
C LEU A 490 -12.82 -4.53 -40.84
N LYS A 491 -13.77 -5.30 -41.39
CA LYS A 491 -14.78 -6.03 -40.61
C LYS A 491 -14.17 -7.16 -39.77
N GLU A 492 -13.21 -7.91 -40.31
CA GLU A 492 -12.40 -8.89 -39.57
C GLU A 492 -11.59 -8.23 -38.44
N ARG A 493 -10.97 -7.08 -38.71
CA ARG A 493 -10.23 -6.31 -37.71
C ARG A 493 -11.14 -5.76 -36.61
N GLN A 494 -12.34 -5.28 -36.98
CA GLN A 494 -13.36 -4.82 -36.03
C GLN A 494 -13.87 -5.97 -35.15
N ASN A 495 -14.06 -7.18 -35.72
CA ASN A 495 -14.46 -8.36 -34.96
C ASN A 495 -13.36 -8.80 -33.99
N SER A 496 -12.10 -8.83 -34.43
CA SER A 496 -10.96 -9.16 -33.57
C SER A 496 -10.80 -8.17 -32.41
N LEU A 497 -11.00 -6.88 -32.68
CA LEU A 497 -10.95 -5.83 -31.65
C LEU A 497 -12.14 -5.92 -30.69
N ARG A 498 -13.34 -6.26 -31.18
CA ARG A 498 -14.52 -6.54 -30.33
C ARG A 498 -14.31 -7.76 -29.45
N GLU A 499 -13.67 -8.82 -29.93
CA GLU A 499 -13.37 -10.00 -29.11
C GLU A 499 -12.31 -9.72 -28.04
N LEU A 500 -11.32 -8.88 -28.34
CA LEU A 500 -10.35 -8.40 -27.35
C LEU A 500 -11.05 -7.53 -26.29
N HIS A 501 -11.86 -6.57 -26.74
CA HIS A 501 -12.61 -5.68 -25.86
C HIS A 501 -13.62 -6.45 -24.98
N ASN A 502 -14.28 -7.48 -25.52
CA ASN A 502 -15.17 -8.35 -24.75
C ASN A 502 -14.41 -9.21 -23.72
N ARG A 503 -13.18 -9.62 -24.04
CA ARG A 503 -12.29 -10.31 -23.08
C ARG A 503 -11.87 -9.37 -21.95
N ASP A 504 -11.46 -8.15 -22.28
CA ASP A 504 -11.07 -7.15 -21.30
C ASP A 504 -12.26 -6.75 -20.40
N ILE A 505 -13.45 -6.59 -20.98
CA ILE A 505 -14.69 -6.38 -20.22
C ILE A 505 -14.98 -7.57 -19.29
N ALA A 506 -14.86 -8.81 -19.77
CA ALA A 506 -15.11 -10.00 -18.94
C ALA A 506 -14.09 -10.12 -17.79
N GLU A 507 -12.83 -9.75 -18.02
CA GLU A 507 -11.78 -9.76 -17.01
C GLU A 507 -11.96 -8.62 -15.99
N LEU A 508 -12.38 -7.43 -16.43
CA LEU A 508 -12.76 -6.33 -15.56
C LEU A 508 -14.01 -6.67 -14.74
N GLN A 509 -15.03 -7.27 -15.35
CA GLN A 509 -16.23 -7.77 -14.67
C GLN A 509 -15.85 -8.78 -13.60
N ARG A 510 -14.96 -9.74 -13.91
CA ARG A 510 -14.47 -10.72 -12.93
C ARG A 510 -13.71 -10.07 -11.78
N ARG A 511 -12.84 -9.08 -12.04
CA ARG A 511 -12.15 -8.32 -10.98
C ARG A 511 -13.13 -7.53 -10.13
N ILE A 512 -14.19 -6.97 -10.72
CA ILE A 512 -15.26 -6.29 -9.99
C ILE A 512 -16.04 -7.30 -9.15
N GLU A 513 -16.38 -8.47 -9.67
CA GLU A 513 -17.09 -9.55 -8.98
C GLU A 513 -16.28 -10.05 -7.76
N ASP A 514 -14.99 -10.33 -7.93
CA ASP A 514 -14.11 -10.79 -6.85
C ASP A 514 -13.94 -9.72 -5.76
N LYS A 515 -13.85 -8.45 -6.17
CA LYS A 515 -13.70 -7.31 -5.24
C LYS A 515 -15.00 -7.00 -4.51
N ASN A 516 -16.15 -7.17 -5.18
CA ASN A 516 -17.47 -7.10 -4.58
C ASN A 516 -17.70 -8.25 -3.61
N ALA A 517 -17.27 -9.48 -3.93
CA ALA A 517 -17.34 -10.62 -3.02
C ALA A 517 -16.51 -10.37 -1.75
N SER A 518 -15.28 -9.84 -1.89
CA SER A 518 -14.43 -9.47 -0.76
C SER A 518 -15.01 -8.33 0.08
N LEU A 519 -15.61 -7.32 -0.56
CA LEU A 519 -16.29 -6.24 0.14
C LEU A 519 -17.55 -6.74 0.85
N GLN A 520 -18.31 -7.63 0.22
CA GLN A 520 -19.50 -8.25 0.81
C GLN A 520 -19.13 -9.09 2.03
N GLU A 521 -18.07 -9.90 1.96
CA GLU A 521 -17.56 -10.66 3.11
C GLU A 521 -17.14 -9.75 4.27
N ARG A 522 -16.51 -8.60 3.98
CA ARG A 522 -16.17 -7.59 5.01
C ARG A 522 -17.41 -6.94 5.61
N ILE A 523 -18.42 -6.64 4.79
CA ILE A 523 -19.71 -6.11 5.24
C ILE A 523 -20.42 -7.15 6.10
N ASP A 524 -20.48 -8.41 5.69
CA ASP A 524 -21.15 -9.48 6.43
C ASP A 524 -20.49 -9.72 7.78
N ASN A 525 -19.15 -9.70 7.84
CA ASN A 525 -18.41 -9.79 9.09
C ASN A 525 -18.65 -8.59 10.02
N ALA A 526 -18.69 -7.36 9.47
CA ALA A 526 -19.00 -6.16 10.24
C ALA A 526 -20.46 -6.14 10.73
N THR A 527 -21.40 -6.57 9.88
CA THR A 527 -22.82 -6.71 10.20
C THR A 527 -23.01 -7.77 11.28
N SER A 528 -22.32 -8.91 11.21
CA SER A 528 -22.37 -9.94 12.27
C SER A 528 -21.82 -9.39 13.59
N GLY A 529 -20.68 -8.68 13.56
CA GLY A 529 -20.11 -8.08 14.77
C GLY A 529 -21.03 -7.01 15.40
N LEU A 530 -21.68 -6.18 14.57
CA LEU A 530 -22.68 -5.22 15.03
C LEU A 530 -23.96 -5.91 15.53
N GLN A 531 -24.39 -7.00 14.90
CA GLN A 531 -25.54 -7.79 15.32
C GLN A 531 -25.30 -8.43 16.68
N ASP A 532 -24.09 -8.94 16.94
CA ASP A 532 -23.71 -9.48 18.26
C ASP A 532 -23.67 -8.40 19.34
N GLN A 533 -23.17 -7.20 19.01
CA GLN A 533 -23.22 -6.04 19.90
C GLN A 533 -24.67 -5.60 20.17
N LEU A 534 -25.53 -5.58 19.15
CA LEU A 534 -26.94 -5.24 19.27
C LEU A 534 -27.68 -6.27 20.12
N ASN A 535 -27.43 -7.57 19.92
CA ASN A 535 -27.99 -8.65 20.74
C ASN A 535 -27.54 -8.55 22.21
N SER A 536 -26.29 -8.12 22.46
CA SER A 536 -25.79 -7.86 23.82
C SER A 536 -26.48 -6.66 24.48
N ILE A 537 -26.72 -5.59 23.72
CA ILE A 537 -27.44 -4.40 24.20
C ILE A 537 -28.91 -4.73 24.44
N ASP A 538 -29.56 -5.47 23.53
CA ASP A 538 -30.95 -5.93 23.67
C ASP A 538 -31.12 -6.87 24.86
N GLY A 539 -30.13 -7.73 25.14
CA GLY A 539 -30.09 -8.54 26.35
C GLY A 539 -30.07 -7.68 27.61
N LYS A 540 -29.16 -6.70 27.67
CA LYS A 540 -29.08 -5.76 28.79
C LYS A 540 -30.34 -4.90 28.94
N TYR A 541 -30.93 -4.48 27.83
CA TYR A 541 -32.18 -3.72 27.81
C TYR A 541 -33.36 -4.57 28.29
N ARG A 542 -33.44 -5.85 27.87
CA ARG A 542 -34.44 -6.80 28.39
C ARG A 542 -34.30 -6.99 29.89
N ASP A 543 -33.09 -7.17 30.40
CA ASP A 543 -32.86 -7.37 31.83
C ASP A 543 -33.28 -6.13 32.64
N VAL A 544 -32.87 -4.93 32.19
CA VAL A 544 -33.27 -3.66 32.83
C VAL A 544 -34.78 -3.42 32.71
N SER A 545 -35.39 -3.75 31.57
CA SER A 545 -36.83 -3.62 31.35
C SER A 545 -37.64 -4.59 32.21
N ALA A 546 -37.13 -5.82 32.41
CA ALA A 546 -37.71 -6.80 33.33
C ALA A 546 -37.59 -6.35 34.79
N GLU A 547 -36.46 -5.76 35.19
CA GLU A 547 -36.28 -5.18 36.53
C GLU A 547 -37.22 -3.97 36.76
N LEU A 548 -37.37 -3.11 35.76
CA LEU A 548 -38.34 -2.01 35.78
C LEU A 548 -39.78 -2.53 35.84
N HIS A 549 -40.13 -3.57 35.06
CA HIS A 549 -41.46 -4.19 35.12
C HIS A 549 -41.74 -4.79 36.50
N ALA A 550 -40.79 -5.51 37.11
CA ALA A 550 -40.95 -6.06 38.46
C ALA A 550 -41.13 -4.95 39.50
N ARG A 551 -40.42 -3.81 39.38
CA ARG A 551 -40.62 -2.64 40.23
C ARG A 551 -41.98 -1.98 40.02
N ILE A 552 -42.42 -1.86 38.77
CA ILE A 552 -43.74 -1.32 38.43
C ILE A 552 -44.85 -2.25 38.94
N GLU A 553 -44.70 -3.58 38.82
CA GLU A 553 -45.65 -4.54 39.39
C GLU A 553 -45.72 -4.45 40.91
N SER A 554 -44.57 -4.32 41.59
CA SER A 554 -44.53 -4.10 43.04
C SER A 554 -45.22 -2.79 43.43
N ALA A 555 -44.92 -1.68 42.74
CA ALA A 555 -45.54 -0.39 42.99
C ALA A 555 -47.05 -0.42 42.67
N ASN A 556 -47.46 -1.12 41.62
CA ASN A 556 -48.86 -1.30 41.26
C ASN A 556 -49.61 -2.16 42.29
N ALA A 557 -48.95 -3.17 42.88
CA ALA A 557 -49.52 -3.96 43.98
C ALA A 557 -49.72 -3.10 45.23
N GLU A 558 -48.78 -2.20 45.56
CA GLU A 558 -48.94 -1.22 46.64
C GLU A 558 -50.07 -0.22 46.34
N ILE A 559 -50.13 0.32 45.12
CA ILE A 559 -51.22 1.22 44.69
C ILE A 559 -52.57 0.48 44.71
N ALA A 560 -52.62 -0.80 44.33
CA ALA A 560 -53.82 -1.62 44.39
C ALA A 560 -54.27 -1.83 45.84
N GLY A 561 -53.34 -2.11 46.76
CA GLY A 561 -53.62 -2.18 48.20
C GLY A 561 -54.19 -0.87 48.76
N LEU A 562 -53.56 0.27 48.42
CA LEU A 562 -54.08 1.60 48.78
C LEU A 562 -55.44 1.89 48.14
N ARG A 563 -55.67 1.49 46.89
CA ARG A 563 -56.98 1.62 46.23
C ARG A 563 -58.05 0.78 46.90
N GLU A 564 -57.71 -0.40 47.39
CA GLU A 564 -58.64 -1.28 48.09
C GLU A 564 -58.99 -0.71 49.47
N GLU A 565 -58.02 -0.14 50.19
CA GLU A 565 -58.27 0.64 51.42
C GLU A 565 -59.16 1.86 51.15
N PHE A 566 -58.82 2.70 50.17
CA PHE A 566 -59.65 3.85 49.79
C PHE A 566 -61.04 3.44 49.32
N SER A 567 -61.16 2.33 48.57
CA SER A 567 -62.46 1.82 48.14
C SER A 567 -63.27 1.31 49.33
N ARG A 568 -62.63 0.71 50.34
CA ARG A 568 -63.29 0.30 51.58
C ARG A 568 -63.81 1.51 52.34
N GLU A 569 -63.00 2.56 52.50
CA GLU A 569 -63.43 3.82 53.13
C GLU A 569 -64.55 4.51 52.35
N VAL A 570 -64.46 4.58 51.01
CA VAL A 570 -65.52 5.13 50.16
C VAL A 570 -66.80 4.30 50.29
N ARG A 571 -66.70 2.97 50.41
CA ARG A 571 -67.85 2.08 50.59
C ARG A 571 -68.50 2.28 51.96
N GLU A 572 -67.71 2.40 53.04
CA GLU A 572 -68.21 2.76 54.37
C GLU A 572 -68.90 4.13 54.36
N LEU A 573 -68.31 5.14 53.69
CA LEU A 573 -68.93 6.45 53.52
C LEU A 573 -70.19 6.40 52.64
N GLN A 574 -70.21 5.57 51.60
CA GLN A 574 -71.40 5.37 50.76
C GLN A 574 -72.50 4.64 51.52
N GLU A 575 -72.20 3.66 52.36
CA GLU A 575 -73.20 3.03 53.23
C GLU A 575 -73.79 4.05 54.21
N GLN A 576 -72.96 4.92 54.81
CA GLN A 576 -73.43 6.03 55.64
C GLN A 576 -74.31 7.03 54.87
N ILE A 577 -73.90 7.41 53.64
CA ILE A 577 -74.70 8.29 52.77
C ILE A 577 -76.00 7.62 52.34
N THR A 578 -75.99 6.31 52.08
CA THR A 578 -77.18 5.57 51.64
C THR A 578 -78.17 5.40 52.80
N ALA A 579 -77.68 5.13 54.01
CA ALA A 579 -78.50 5.17 55.23
C ALA A 579 -79.14 6.56 55.44
N GLY A 580 -78.36 7.64 55.30
CA GLY A 580 -78.88 9.01 55.40
C GLY A 580 -79.84 9.40 54.26
N LYS A 581 -79.62 8.92 53.04
CA LYS A 581 -80.55 9.12 51.91
C LYS A 581 -81.85 8.34 52.07
N LEU A 582 -81.81 7.14 52.65
CA LEU A 582 -83.02 6.36 52.93
C LEU A 582 -83.86 7.06 54.01
N GLU A 583 -83.21 7.65 55.02
CA GLU A 583 -83.87 8.48 56.03
C GLU A 583 -84.49 9.74 55.40
N ARG A 584 -83.78 10.40 54.48
CA ARG A 584 -84.30 11.53 53.69
C ARG A 584 -85.48 11.13 52.80
N LEU A 585 -85.41 10.01 52.08
CA LEU A 585 -86.48 9.51 51.21
C LEU A 585 -87.73 9.15 52.03
N THR A 586 -87.54 8.62 53.25
CA THR A 586 -88.64 8.35 54.17
C THR A 586 -89.34 9.65 54.59
N LEU A 587 -88.59 10.70 54.90
CA LEU A 587 -89.13 12.05 55.13
C LEU A 587 -89.79 12.65 53.88
N GLU A 588 -89.22 12.42 52.69
CA GLU A 588 -89.72 12.93 51.40
C GLU A 588 -91.03 12.25 50.99
N THR A 589 -91.20 10.94 51.25
CA THR A 589 -92.49 10.24 51.09
C THR A 589 -93.55 10.70 52.08
N GLN A 590 -93.17 11.05 53.32
CA GLN A 590 -94.10 11.68 54.26
C GLN A 590 -94.53 13.08 53.79
N PHE A 591 -93.64 13.82 53.14
CA PHE A 591 -93.93 15.12 52.55
C PHE A 591 -94.83 15.00 51.30
N ALA A 592 -94.52 14.06 50.39
CA ALA A 592 -95.31 13.82 49.18
C ALA A 592 -96.73 13.34 49.50
N ALA A 593 -96.92 12.51 50.52
CA ALA A 593 -98.26 12.12 50.98
C ALA A 593 -99.08 13.31 51.53
N ALA A 594 -98.42 14.32 52.10
CA ALA A 594 -99.07 15.55 52.54
C ALA A 594 -99.40 16.48 51.36
N THR A 595 -98.52 16.57 50.36
CA THR A 595 -98.73 17.38 49.14
C THR A 595 -99.82 16.79 48.23
N GLU A 596 -99.87 15.46 48.04
CA GLU A 596 -100.88 14.81 47.20
C GLU A 596 -102.30 14.87 47.79
N LYS A 597 -102.41 15.02 49.12
CA LYS A 597 -103.69 15.32 49.79
C LYS A 597 -104.14 16.75 49.49
N HIS A 598 -103.20 17.70 49.47
CA HIS A 598 -103.48 19.10 49.16
C HIS A 598 -103.86 19.30 47.68
N ASP A 599 -103.15 18.64 46.76
CA ASP A 599 -103.41 18.75 45.32
C ASP A 599 -104.72 18.07 44.89
N ARG A 600 -105.15 17.00 45.59
CA ARG A 600 -106.48 16.39 45.36
C ARG A 600 -107.62 17.34 45.72
N GLU A 601 -107.51 18.09 46.83
CA GLU A 601 -108.54 19.07 47.23
C GLU A 601 -108.62 20.26 46.24
N VAL A 602 -107.50 20.63 45.61
CA VAL A 602 -107.44 21.71 44.60
C VAL A 602 -107.94 21.24 43.21
N ALA A 603 -107.62 20.01 42.81
CA ALA A 603 -108.06 19.42 41.54
C ALA A 603 -109.57 19.12 41.50
N GLU A 604 -110.18 18.80 42.64
CA GLU A 604 -111.63 18.53 42.74
C GLU A 604 -112.47 19.82 42.59
N LEU A 605 -111.92 20.98 42.98
CA LEU A 605 -112.52 22.30 42.77
C LEU A 605 -112.33 22.84 41.34
N GLN A 606 -111.23 22.50 40.66
CA GLN A 606 -110.98 22.90 39.25
C GLN A 606 -111.72 22.03 38.21
N ASN A 607 -112.03 20.77 38.53
CA ASN A 607 -112.81 19.87 37.66
C ASN A 607 -114.32 20.19 37.63
N GLN A 608 -114.89 20.80 38.68
CA GLN A 608 -116.29 21.26 38.64
C GLN A 608 -116.49 22.44 37.68
N ILE A 609 -115.47 23.29 37.49
CA ILE A 609 -115.58 24.55 36.74
C ILE A 609 -115.35 24.34 35.23
N SER A 610 -114.49 23.40 34.83
CA SER A 610 -114.20 23.15 33.40
C SER A 610 -115.19 22.18 32.72
N GLY A 611 -115.86 21.32 33.50
CA GLY A 611 -116.87 20.36 32.99
C GLY A 611 -118.19 20.99 32.52
N GLN A 612 -118.52 22.21 32.93
CA GLN A 612 -119.77 22.88 32.52
C GLN A 612 -119.67 23.58 31.15
N VAL A 613 -118.49 23.99 30.69
CA VAL A 613 -118.33 24.74 29.44
C VAL A 613 -118.27 23.80 28.21
N ALA A 614 -117.79 22.57 28.39
CA ALA A 614 -117.82 21.53 27.34
C ALA A 614 -119.21 20.92 27.11
N GLY A 615 -120.18 21.13 28.00
CA GLY A 615 -121.56 20.65 27.84
C GLY A 615 -122.38 21.42 26.80
N LEU A 616 -122.12 22.71 26.60
CA LEU A 616 -122.94 23.56 25.72
C LEU A 616 -122.48 23.54 24.25
N GLN A 617 -121.22 23.20 23.97
CA GLN A 617 -120.67 23.17 22.61
C GLN A 617 -121.13 21.92 21.81
N ALA A 618 -121.59 20.85 22.46
CA ALA A 618 -122.07 19.64 21.78
C ALA A 618 -123.59 19.68 21.42
N GLU A 619 -124.34 20.64 21.97
CA GLU A 619 -125.81 20.73 21.81
C GLU A 619 -126.23 21.48 20.54
N ILE A 620 -125.40 22.41 20.04
CA ILE A 620 -125.71 23.22 18.83
C ILE A 620 -125.34 22.48 17.53
N ASP A 621 -124.28 21.67 17.52
CA ASP A 621 -123.84 20.93 16.33
C ASP A 621 -124.85 19.83 15.89
N ALA A 622 -125.80 19.46 16.75
CA ALA A 622 -126.91 18.55 16.43
C ALA A 622 -128.08 19.23 15.67
N GLU A 623 -128.27 20.55 15.79
CA GLU A 623 -129.32 21.31 15.08
C GLU A 623 -128.97 21.55 13.60
N VAL A 624 -127.68 21.45 13.24
CA VAL A 624 -127.17 21.51 11.84
C VAL A 624 -127.73 20.39 10.95
N ALA A 625 -128.21 19.27 11.51
CA ALA A 625 -128.68 18.14 10.71
C ALA A 625 -130.15 18.23 10.26
N VAL A 626 -131.01 19.01 10.95
CA VAL A 626 -132.47 19.04 10.71
C VAL A 626 -132.89 20.07 9.65
N LEU A 627 -132.20 21.22 9.53
CA LEU A 627 -132.53 22.25 8.52
C LEU A 627 -132.07 21.88 7.10
N ASN A 628 -131.06 21.03 6.97
CA ASN A 628 -130.62 20.44 5.69
C ASN A 628 -131.70 19.56 5.02
N GLN A 629 -132.80 19.25 5.69
CA GLN A 629 -133.91 18.47 5.15
C GLN A 629 -135.10 19.32 4.64
N GLN A 630 -135.09 20.65 4.81
CA GLN A 630 -136.22 21.54 4.50
C GLN A 630 -136.03 22.53 3.33
N LEU A 631 -134.82 22.67 2.74
CA LEU A 631 -134.54 23.66 1.68
C LEU A 631 -134.19 23.01 0.31
N VAL A 632 -133.74 21.75 0.34
CA VAL A 632 -133.51 20.89 -0.84
C VAL A 632 -134.80 20.62 -1.61
N THR A 633 -135.91 20.61 -0.92
CA THR A 633 -137.22 20.94 -1.47
C THR A 633 -137.40 22.38 -1.05
N LEU A 634 -137.44 23.37 -1.91
CA LEU A 634 -138.52 23.40 -2.85
C LEU A 634 -138.29 24.64 -3.71
N GLU A 635 -138.59 24.43 -4.99
CA GLU A 635 -139.41 25.39 -5.72
C GLU A 635 -138.76 26.64 -6.28
N HIS A 636 -137.69 27.19 -5.71
CA HIS A 636 -137.08 28.35 -6.35
C HIS A 636 -135.97 28.07 -7.38
N GLN A 637 -135.84 26.79 -7.74
CA GLN A 637 -135.54 26.29 -9.10
C GLN A 637 -136.16 27.11 -10.26
N TYR A 638 -137.19 27.90 -10.01
CA TYR A 638 -137.80 28.86 -10.93
C TYR A 638 -136.90 29.85 -11.69
N ARG A 639 -136.31 30.79 -10.93
CA ARG A 639 -135.87 32.11 -11.44
C ARG A 639 -134.36 32.29 -11.51
N GLU A 640 -133.64 31.50 -10.73
CA GLU A 640 -132.19 31.53 -10.63
C GLU A 640 -131.48 31.12 -11.93
N THR A 641 -132.20 30.55 -12.90
CA THR A 641 -131.62 30.09 -14.18
C THR A 641 -131.87 31.05 -15.36
N ALA A 642 -132.99 31.79 -15.39
CA ALA A 642 -133.31 32.65 -16.54
C ALA A 642 -132.70 34.07 -16.45
N ALA A 643 -132.53 34.61 -15.23
CA ALA A 643 -131.98 35.96 -15.03
C ALA A 643 -130.45 36.00 -15.17
N THR A 644 -129.77 34.99 -14.63
CA THR A 644 -128.31 34.81 -14.70
C THR A 644 -127.82 34.59 -16.13
N LEU A 645 -128.56 33.85 -16.97
CA LEU A 645 -128.21 33.64 -18.38
C LEU A 645 -128.25 34.93 -19.22
N LYS A 646 -129.13 35.88 -18.89
CA LYS A 646 -129.24 37.16 -19.60
C LYS A 646 -128.10 38.12 -19.24
N GLU A 647 -127.75 38.18 -17.96
CA GLU A 647 -126.71 39.05 -17.43
C GLU A 647 -125.30 38.57 -17.82
N GLN A 648 -125.09 37.24 -17.91
CA GLN A 648 -123.86 36.67 -18.44
C GLN A 648 -123.66 36.97 -19.94
N LEU A 649 -124.73 37.03 -20.74
CA LEU A 649 -124.67 37.33 -22.18
C LEU A 649 -124.29 38.81 -22.46
N GLU A 650 -124.78 39.75 -21.64
CA GLU A 650 -124.38 41.17 -21.72
C GLU A 650 -122.95 41.41 -21.21
N ALA A 651 -122.50 40.67 -20.19
CA ALA A 651 -121.13 40.75 -19.70
C ALA A 651 -120.09 40.14 -20.67
N VAL A 652 -120.44 39.07 -21.38
CA VAL A 652 -119.59 38.45 -22.41
C VAL A 652 -119.43 39.36 -23.64
N ASN A 653 -120.50 40.02 -24.09
CA ASN A 653 -120.42 40.98 -25.21
C ASN A 653 -119.52 42.18 -24.89
N LYS A 654 -119.59 42.75 -23.68
CA LYS A 654 -118.68 43.83 -23.26
C LYS A 654 -117.22 43.39 -23.17
N ARG A 655 -116.94 42.15 -22.76
CA ARG A 655 -115.58 41.60 -22.76
C ARG A 655 -115.05 41.41 -24.19
N LEU A 656 -115.87 40.87 -25.09
CA LEU A 656 -115.52 40.70 -26.51
C LEU A 656 -115.21 42.03 -27.21
N GLU A 657 -115.96 43.09 -26.91
CA GLU A 657 -115.73 44.44 -27.45
C GLU A 657 -114.42 45.04 -26.93
N THR A 658 -114.09 44.81 -25.64
CA THR A 658 -112.82 45.27 -25.03
C THR A 658 -111.61 44.46 -25.53
N ASP A 659 -111.78 43.17 -25.81
CA ASP A 659 -110.71 42.30 -26.31
C ASP A 659 -110.43 42.56 -27.80
N LEU A 660 -111.44 42.97 -28.59
CA LEU A 660 -111.24 43.46 -29.97
C LEU A 660 -110.44 44.77 -30.01
N ASP A 661 -110.75 45.75 -29.15
CA ASP A 661 -109.99 47.01 -29.08
C ASP A 661 -108.54 46.81 -28.64
N LYS A 662 -108.27 45.81 -27.78
CA LYS A 662 -106.91 45.41 -27.38
C LYS A 662 -106.17 44.68 -28.49
N LEU A 663 -106.87 43.87 -29.28
CA LEU A 663 -106.28 43.20 -30.45
C LEU A 663 -105.88 44.23 -31.51
N ASP A 664 -106.73 45.21 -31.81
CA ASP A 664 -106.44 46.29 -32.77
C ASP A 664 -105.29 47.20 -32.32
N ALA A 665 -105.13 47.41 -31.01
CA ALA A 665 -103.98 48.13 -30.44
C ALA A 665 -102.68 47.31 -30.53
N ALA A 666 -102.75 46.00 -30.23
CA ALA A 666 -101.60 45.09 -30.34
C ALA A 666 -101.15 44.88 -31.79
N ASP A 667 -102.08 44.83 -32.75
CA ASP A 667 -101.75 44.74 -34.17
C ASP A 667 -101.01 46.01 -34.66
N ARG A 668 -101.41 47.21 -34.22
CA ARG A 668 -100.68 48.45 -34.55
C ARG A 668 -99.27 48.46 -33.96
N GLU A 669 -99.11 48.03 -32.70
CA GLU A 669 -97.80 47.96 -32.05
C GLU A 669 -96.88 46.92 -32.71
N LEU A 670 -97.43 45.79 -33.18
CA LEU A 670 -96.71 44.80 -33.96
C LEU A 670 -96.27 45.33 -35.34
N TYR A 671 -97.12 46.10 -36.04
CA TYR A 671 -96.75 46.71 -37.31
C TYR A 671 -95.62 47.75 -37.16
N ASP A 672 -95.65 48.56 -36.10
CA ASP A 672 -94.57 49.51 -35.82
C ASP A 672 -93.25 48.78 -35.45
N LYS A 673 -93.33 47.68 -34.68
CA LYS A 673 -92.15 46.84 -34.37
C LYS A 673 -91.55 46.18 -35.61
N ILE A 674 -92.39 45.73 -36.55
CA ILE A 674 -91.94 45.14 -37.82
C ILE A 674 -91.26 46.21 -38.70
N ALA A 675 -91.72 47.46 -38.67
CA ALA A 675 -91.07 48.56 -39.36
C ALA A 675 -89.68 48.88 -38.78
N GLU A 676 -89.56 49.00 -37.45
CA GLU A 676 -88.27 49.19 -36.77
C GLU A 676 -87.29 48.03 -37.03
N LEU A 677 -87.77 46.78 -37.04
CA LEU A 677 -86.91 45.61 -37.32
C LEU A 677 -86.42 45.58 -38.77
N ARG A 678 -87.21 46.07 -39.73
CA ARG A 678 -86.78 46.18 -41.14
C ARG A 678 -85.74 47.27 -41.34
N GLU A 679 -85.85 48.38 -40.64
CA GLU A 679 -84.85 49.46 -40.69
C GLU A 679 -83.51 49.00 -40.10
N LYS A 680 -83.53 48.31 -38.95
CA LYS A 680 -82.33 47.68 -38.38
C LYS A 680 -81.71 46.62 -39.27
N GLN A 681 -82.51 45.86 -40.01
CA GLN A 681 -82.01 44.84 -40.92
C GLN A 681 -81.22 45.47 -42.09
N VAL A 682 -81.66 46.62 -42.61
CA VAL A 682 -80.94 47.38 -43.65
C VAL A 682 -79.63 47.97 -43.11
N GLU A 683 -79.61 48.45 -41.87
CA GLU A 683 -78.37 48.93 -41.22
C GLU A 683 -77.36 47.79 -40.96
N TYR A 684 -77.83 46.62 -40.55
CA TYR A 684 -76.98 45.44 -40.39
C TYR A 684 -76.38 44.95 -41.71
N ASP A 685 -77.16 44.95 -42.80
CA ASP A 685 -76.68 44.57 -44.13
C ASP A 685 -75.62 45.56 -44.65
N ALA A 686 -75.78 46.87 -44.38
CA ALA A 686 -74.78 47.88 -44.72
C ALA A 686 -73.48 47.75 -43.88
N CYS A 687 -73.60 47.34 -42.62
CA CYS A 687 -72.46 47.10 -41.73
C CYS A 687 -71.67 45.85 -42.15
N LEU A 688 -72.35 44.76 -42.50
CA LEU A 688 -71.72 43.52 -42.97
C LEU A 688 -70.96 43.72 -44.28
N GLU A 689 -71.50 44.50 -45.21
CA GLU A 689 -70.79 44.77 -46.48
C GLU A 689 -69.53 45.64 -46.25
N ASN A 690 -69.57 46.62 -45.33
CA ASN A 690 -68.38 47.37 -44.95
C ASN A 690 -67.32 46.50 -44.26
N ILE A 691 -67.72 45.61 -43.33
CA ILE A 691 -66.79 44.68 -42.67
C ILE A 691 -66.15 43.75 -43.70
N ARG A 692 -66.93 43.25 -44.67
CA ARG A 692 -66.41 42.38 -45.72
C ARG A 692 -65.38 43.09 -46.62
N VAL A 693 -65.63 44.34 -47.01
CA VAL A 693 -64.68 45.13 -47.81
C VAL A 693 -63.39 45.45 -47.04
N ILE A 694 -63.47 45.64 -45.72
CA ILE A 694 -62.29 45.82 -44.87
C ILE A 694 -61.50 44.51 -44.75
N HIS A 695 -62.17 43.39 -44.48
CA HIS A 695 -61.53 42.07 -44.42
C HIS A 695 -60.88 41.65 -45.74
N ASP A 696 -61.51 41.93 -46.88
CA ASP A 696 -60.91 41.63 -48.20
C ASP A 696 -59.61 42.44 -48.42
N LYS A 697 -59.55 43.69 -47.94
CA LYS A 697 -58.32 44.51 -47.99
C LYS A 697 -57.25 44.04 -47.01
N ASP A 698 -57.63 43.66 -45.80
CA ASP A 698 -56.69 43.16 -44.79
C ASP A 698 -56.12 41.80 -45.21
N LEU A 699 -56.91 40.96 -45.86
CA LEU A 699 -56.45 39.69 -46.45
C LEU A 699 -55.42 39.93 -47.56
N GLU A 700 -55.65 40.90 -48.46
CA GLU A 700 -54.69 41.27 -49.49
C GLU A 700 -53.39 41.85 -48.90
N ALA A 701 -53.47 42.65 -47.82
CA ALA A 701 -52.31 43.19 -47.13
C ALA A 701 -51.48 42.10 -46.44
N LEU A 702 -52.14 41.19 -45.69
CA LEU A 702 -51.48 40.07 -45.03
C LEU A 702 -50.83 39.10 -46.01
N GLN A 703 -51.49 38.80 -47.15
CA GLN A 703 -50.90 37.96 -48.20
C GLN A 703 -49.65 38.59 -48.82
N LYS A 704 -49.57 39.92 -48.85
CA LYS A 704 -48.42 40.65 -49.38
C LYS A 704 -47.25 40.68 -48.40
N GLU A 705 -47.53 40.84 -47.11
CA GLU A 705 -46.52 40.75 -46.04
C GLU A 705 -45.96 39.32 -45.92
N LEU A 706 -46.80 38.28 -46.02
CA LEU A 706 -46.35 36.89 -45.95
C LEU A 706 -45.38 36.55 -47.10
N LYS A 707 -45.67 37.00 -48.32
CA LYS A 707 -44.76 36.83 -49.47
C LYS A 707 -43.43 37.55 -49.29
N ALA A 708 -43.45 38.76 -48.72
CA ALA A 708 -42.23 39.53 -48.48
C ALA A 708 -41.35 38.88 -47.39
N ILE A 709 -41.96 38.28 -46.37
CA ILE A 709 -41.27 37.52 -45.32
C ILE A 709 -40.68 36.23 -45.89
N ASP A 710 -41.44 35.49 -46.70
CA ASP A 710 -40.95 34.26 -47.36
C ASP A 710 -39.77 34.54 -48.30
N GLU A 711 -39.80 35.64 -49.06
CA GLU A 711 -38.69 36.05 -49.92
C GLU A 711 -37.44 36.45 -49.11
N LYS A 712 -37.63 37.10 -47.96
CA LYS A 712 -36.51 37.45 -47.08
C LYS A 712 -35.86 36.23 -46.44
N TYR A 713 -36.64 35.30 -45.89
CA TYR A 713 -36.10 34.07 -45.31
C TYR A 713 -35.44 33.17 -46.36
N ARG A 714 -35.97 33.15 -47.59
CA ARG A 714 -35.34 32.40 -48.69
C ARG A 714 -33.97 32.98 -49.06
N ALA A 715 -33.82 34.30 -49.08
CA ALA A 715 -32.54 34.96 -49.33
C ALA A 715 -31.53 34.70 -48.19
N GLU A 716 -31.97 34.75 -46.93
CA GLU A 716 -31.12 34.42 -45.77
C GLU A 716 -30.66 32.95 -45.77
N ILE A 717 -31.53 32.02 -46.17
CA ILE A 717 -31.17 30.59 -46.33
C ILE A 717 -30.13 30.41 -47.45
N GLU A 718 -30.30 31.06 -48.61
CA GLU A 718 -29.31 30.98 -49.70
C GLU A 718 -27.94 31.57 -49.30
N GLU A 719 -27.92 32.63 -48.48
CA GLU A 719 -26.67 33.19 -47.94
C GLU A 719 -25.99 32.25 -46.93
N LEU A 720 -26.78 31.63 -46.05
CA LEU A 720 -26.27 30.65 -45.08
C LEU A 720 -25.75 29.39 -45.78
N ASP A 721 -26.44 28.89 -46.80
CA ASP A 721 -25.97 27.76 -47.61
C ASP A 721 -24.66 28.09 -48.35
N GLY A 722 -24.51 29.34 -48.82
CA GLY A 722 -23.25 29.84 -49.39
C GLY A 722 -22.10 29.82 -48.37
N LYS A 723 -22.33 30.31 -47.15
CA LYS A 723 -21.34 30.30 -46.06
C LYS A 723 -20.99 28.87 -45.61
N ILE A 724 -21.99 27.98 -45.55
CA ILE A 724 -21.77 26.55 -45.22
C ILE A 724 -20.92 25.87 -46.29
N ALA A 725 -21.15 26.17 -47.58
CA ALA A 725 -20.35 25.62 -48.67
C ALA A 725 -18.90 26.11 -48.64
N GLU A 726 -18.66 27.37 -48.27
CA GLU A 726 -17.32 27.94 -48.14
C GLU A 726 -16.55 27.36 -46.94
N LEU A 727 -17.20 27.28 -45.76
CA LEU A 727 -16.63 26.62 -44.59
C LEU A 727 -16.36 25.13 -44.83
N SER A 728 -17.23 24.43 -45.55
CA SER A 728 -17.01 23.03 -45.90
C SER A 728 -15.77 22.85 -46.80
N ARG A 729 -15.50 23.82 -47.67
CA ARG A 729 -14.32 23.82 -48.53
C ARG A 729 -13.03 24.10 -47.75
N GLU A 730 -13.07 25.04 -46.80
CA GLU A 730 -11.94 25.31 -45.91
C GLU A 730 -11.62 24.11 -45.00
N ILE A 731 -12.64 23.45 -44.46
CA ILE A 731 -12.47 22.22 -43.66
C ILE A 731 -11.79 21.12 -44.46
N GLU A 732 -12.18 20.94 -45.73
CA GLU A 732 -11.56 19.91 -46.59
C GLU A 732 -10.11 20.26 -46.93
N THR A 733 -9.81 21.53 -47.17
CA THR A 733 -8.45 22.02 -47.43
C THR A 733 -7.55 21.81 -46.20
N MET A 734 -8.02 22.16 -44.99
CA MET A 734 -7.27 21.91 -43.75
C MET A 734 -7.12 20.42 -43.41
N LYS A 735 -8.05 19.56 -43.83
CA LYS A 735 -7.90 18.10 -43.69
C LYS A 735 -6.80 17.57 -44.60
N GLU A 736 -6.75 18.02 -45.85
CA GLU A 736 -5.69 17.65 -46.80
C GLU A 736 -4.32 18.10 -46.28
N GLU A 737 -4.20 19.33 -45.76
CA GLU A 737 -2.97 19.85 -45.14
C GLU A 737 -2.58 19.03 -43.89
N ASN A 738 -3.51 18.77 -42.97
CA ASN A 738 -3.23 17.95 -41.78
C ASN A 738 -2.85 16.50 -42.12
N SER A 739 -3.43 15.92 -43.18
CA SER A 739 -3.06 14.59 -43.68
C SER A 739 -1.64 14.59 -44.22
N HIS A 740 -1.26 15.62 -44.98
CA HIS A 740 0.07 15.78 -45.52
C HIS A 740 1.13 15.98 -44.42
N ASP A 741 0.84 16.83 -43.43
CA ASP A 741 1.73 17.06 -42.29
C ASP A 741 1.89 15.81 -41.43
N SER A 742 0.80 15.05 -41.23
CA SER A 742 0.83 13.77 -40.51
C SER A 742 1.70 12.73 -41.22
N GLU A 743 1.68 12.67 -42.56
CA GLU A 743 2.57 11.79 -43.34
C GLU A 743 4.04 12.23 -43.27
N ASN A 744 4.30 13.54 -43.33
CA ASN A 744 5.65 14.08 -43.22
C ASN A 744 6.26 13.83 -41.83
N ILE A 745 5.49 14.03 -40.76
CA ILE A 745 5.93 13.72 -39.39
C ILE A 745 6.19 12.22 -39.22
N ARG A 746 5.33 11.34 -39.78
CA ARG A 746 5.57 9.88 -39.74
C ARG A 746 6.86 9.49 -40.44
N LYS A 747 7.13 10.03 -41.63
CA LYS A 747 8.39 9.77 -42.36
C LYS A 747 9.62 10.21 -41.55
N LEU A 748 9.58 11.39 -40.93
CA LEU A 748 10.68 11.88 -40.09
C LEU A 748 10.91 10.98 -38.86
N ILE A 749 9.83 10.50 -38.23
CA ILE A 749 9.92 9.58 -37.10
C ILE A 749 10.49 8.22 -37.54
N GLU A 750 10.04 7.67 -38.67
CA GLU A 750 10.54 6.39 -39.19
C GLU A 750 12.03 6.46 -39.58
N GLU A 751 12.48 7.56 -40.18
CA GLU A 751 13.90 7.78 -40.48
C GLU A 751 14.76 7.83 -39.21
N GLU A 752 14.29 8.50 -38.16
CA GLU A 752 15.04 8.64 -36.91
C GLU A 752 15.06 7.36 -36.09
N ILE A 753 13.95 6.60 -36.08
CA ILE A 753 13.90 5.23 -35.54
C ILE A 753 14.89 4.34 -36.28
N GLY A 754 14.97 4.44 -37.62
CA GLY A 754 15.92 3.67 -38.42
C GLY A 754 17.39 3.95 -38.07
N LYS A 755 17.74 5.22 -37.79
CA LYS A 755 19.08 5.59 -37.33
C LYS A 755 19.38 5.04 -35.94
N LEU A 756 18.47 5.24 -34.98
CA LEU A 756 18.63 4.74 -33.61
C LEU A 756 18.77 3.21 -33.56
N ASP A 757 17.98 2.48 -34.35
CA ASP A 757 18.10 1.02 -34.46
C ASP A 757 19.46 0.58 -35.02
N SER A 758 20.04 1.36 -35.93
CA SER A 758 21.37 1.09 -36.48
C SER A 758 22.48 1.37 -35.47
N GLU A 759 22.37 2.45 -34.69
CA GLU A 759 23.31 2.80 -33.63
C GLU A 759 23.26 1.78 -32.48
N ILE A 760 22.05 1.38 -32.06
CA ILE A 760 21.85 0.35 -31.04
C ILE A 760 22.48 -0.98 -31.48
N ARG A 761 22.29 -1.39 -32.74
CA ARG A 761 22.95 -2.60 -33.26
C ARG A 761 24.46 -2.50 -33.24
N ASN A 762 25.03 -1.36 -33.61
CA ASN A 762 26.48 -1.16 -33.59
C ASN A 762 27.03 -1.22 -32.16
N LEU A 763 26.37 -0.57 -31.20
CA LEU A 763 26.75 -0.64 -29.78
C LEU A 763 26.67 -2.06 -29.22
N TYR A 764 25.66 -2.86 -29.61
CA TYR A 764 25.59 -4.26 -29.22
C TYR A 764 26.72 -5.11 -29.81
N GLN A 765 27.15 -4.82 -31.05
CA GLN A 765 28.27 -5.51 -31.68
C GLN A 765 29.62 -5.13 -31.03
N GLU A 766 29.83 -3.85 -30.72
CA GLU A 766 31.02 -3.38 -30.00
C GLU A 766 31.10 -3.98 -28.59
N LEU A 767 29.99 -3.98 -27.85
CA LEU A 767 29.92 -4.60 -26.52
C LEU A 767 30.19 -6.12 -26.56
N ALA A 768 29.72 -6.80 -27.60
CA ALA A 768 29.99 -8.22 -27.80
C ALA A 768 31.47 -8.48 -28.14
N ALA A 769 32.08 -7.63 -28.97
CA ALA A 769 33.50 -7.71 -29.29
C ALA A 769 34.38 -7.46 -28.06
N GLU A 770 34.03 -6.47 -27.23
CA GLU A 770 34.77 -6.12 -26.02
C GLU A 770 34.65 -7.20 -24.94
N LYS A 771 33.49 -7.83 -24.79
CA LYS A 771 33.32 -9.02 -23.93
C LYS A 771 34.19 -10.20 -24.39
N ALA A 772 34.28 -10.45 -25.69
CA ALA A 772 35.11 -11.52 -26.23
C ALA A 772 36.62 -11.27 -25.97
N VAL A 773 37.07 -10.02 -26.12
CA VAL A 773 38.46 -9.62 -25.81
C VAL A 773 38.75 -9.78 -24.32
N ARG A 774 37.84 -9.37 -23.44
CA ARG A 774 37.99 -9.53 -21.98
C ARG A 774 38.07 -11.00 -21.55
N GLU A 775 37.22 -11.85 -22.12
CA GLU A 775 37.22 -13.29 -21.84
C GLU A 775 38.54 -13.94 -22.28
N GLN A 776 39.05 -13.55 -23.45
CA GLN A 776 40.35 -14.01 -23.95
C GLN A 776 41.50 -13.56 -23.02
N HIS A 777 41.45 -12.32 -22.53
CA HIS A 777 42.43 -11.81 -21.57
C HIS A 777 42.39 -12.56 -20.23
N LEU A 778 41.19 -12.90 -19.72
CA LEU A 778 41.02 -13.70 -18.51
C LEU A 778 41.60 -15.11 -18.65
N GLN A 779 41.33 -15.78 -19.78
CA GLN A 779 41.87 -17.11 -20.05
C GLN A 779 43.40 -17.11 -20.18
N GLU A 780 43.97 -16.11 -20.84
CA GLU A 780 45.42 -15.97 -20.95
C GLU A 780 46.08 -15.68 -19.59
N THR A 781 45.44 -14.86 -18.76
CA THR A 781 45.91 -14.57 -17.40
C THR A 781 45.87 -15.82 -16.52
N ALA A 782 44.80 -16.61 -16.61
CA ALA A 782 44.68 -17.89 -15.89
C ALA A 782 45.75 -18.91 -16.32
N ARG A 783 46.05 -19.00 -17.62
CA ARG A 783 47.14 -19.85 -18.12
C ARG A 783 48.51 -19.42 -17.61
N ARG A 784 48.76 -18.11 -17.52
CA ARG A 784 50.01 -17.58 -16.97
C ARG A 784 50.15 -17.91 -15.48
N PHE A 785 49.07 -17.82 -14.71
CA PHE A 785 49.07 -18.25 -13.30
C PHE A 785 49.35 -19.74 -13.16
N ASP A 786 48.68 -20.59 -13.92
CA ASP A 786 48.88 -22.06 -13.88
C ASP A 786 50.31 -22.46 -14.29
N MET A 787 50.91 -21.72 -15.24
CA MET A 787 52.31 -21.90 -15.63
C MET A 787 53.29 -21.44 -14.54
N LEU A 788 53.02 -20.30 -13.90
CA LEU A 788 53.84 -19.81 -12.77
C LEU A 788 53.76 -20.75 -11.56
N GLU A 789 52.59 -21.29 -11.25
CA GLU A 789 52.40 -22.24 -10.15
C GLU A 789 53.15 -23.57 -10.39
N LYS A 790 53.12 -24.08 -11.62
CA LYS A 790 53.95 -25.24 -12.04
C LYS A 790 55.45 -24.97 -11.94
N GLN A 791 55.88 -23.76 -12.27
CA GLN A 791 57.29 -23.38 -12.12
C GLN A 791 57.69 -23.24 -10.65
N LEU A 792 56.82 -22.68 -9.80
CA LEU A 792 57.08 -22.52 -8.37
C LEU A 792 57.19 -23.88 -7.67
N THR A 793 56.27 -24.81 -7.96
CA THR A 793 56.28 -26.17 -7.40
C THR A 793 57.50 -26.98 -7.85
N ALA A 794 57.93 -26.84 -9.11
CA ALA A 794 59.16 -27.46 -9.59
C ALA A 794 60.42 -26.86 -8.92
N LEU A 795 60.43 -25.54 -8.69
CA LEU A 795 61.53 -24.87 -7.99
C LEU A 795 61.59 -25.30 -6.52
N ASP A 796 60.46 -25.36 -5.82
CA ASP A 796 60.39 -25.82 -4.44
C ASP A 796 60.90 -27.25 -4.28
N ALA A 797 60.49 -28.17 -5.15
CA ALA A 797 60.98 -29.56 -5.14
C ALA A 797 62.51 -29.63 -5.34
N ALA A 798 63.06 -28.84 -6.27
CA ALA A 798 64.49 -28.77 -6.52
C ALA A 798 65.28 -28.15 -5.35
N VAL A 799 64.73 -27.12 -4.69
CA VAL A 799 65.34 -26.48 -3.52
C VAL A 799 65.35 -27.44 -2.31
N VAL A 800 64.26 -28.17 -2.08
CA VAL A 800 64.16 -29.15 -0.98
C VAL A 800 65.17 -30.29 -1.15
N GLU A 801 65.28 -30.88 -2.34
CA GLU A 801 66.28 -31.92 -2.61
C GLU A 801 67.71 -31.40 -2.47
N ARG A 802 67.99 -30.18 -2.94
CA ARG A 802 69.33 -29.58 -2.84
C ARG A 802 69.71 -29.22 -1.39
N LEU A 803 68.75 -28.77 -0.58
CA LEU A 803 68.94 -28.55 0.86
C LEU A 803 69.23 -29.85 1.60
N LYS A 804 68.51 -30.93 1.27
CA LYS A 804 68.71 -32.25 1.88
C LYS A 804 70.09 -32.84 1.54
N SER A 805 70.54 -32.68 0.29
CA SER A 805 71.91 -33.06 -0.11
C SER A 805 72.97 -32.22 0.62
N LEU A 806 72.78 -30.90 0.74
CA LEU A 806 73.67 -30.04 1.53
C LEU A 806 73.72 -30.44 3.01
N GLU A 807 72.58 -30.76 3.62
CA GLU A 807 72.49 -31.20 5.01
C GLU A 807 73.21 -32.54 5.23
N ASN A 808 73.02 -33.51 4.33
CA ASN A 808 73.73 -34.79 4.34
C ASN A 808 75.24 -34.59 4.19
N ARG A 809 75.68 -33.75 3.24
CA ARG A 809 77.10 -33.43 3.03
C ARG A 809 77.71 -32.81 4.28
N ILE A 810 77.05 -31.82 4.91
CA ILE A 810 77.51 -31.23 6.18
C ILE A 810 77.59 -32.31 7.27
N ARG A 811 76.57 -33.16 7.39
CA ARG A 811 76.53 -34.23 8.40
C ARG A 811 77.70 -35.20 8.26
N TYR A 812 78.06 -35.59 7.04
CA TYR A 812 79.17 -36.51 6.78
C TYR A 812 80.54 -35.85 6.97
N THR A 813 80.67 -34.53 6.82
CA THR A 813 81.92 -33.81 7.14
C THR A 813 82.31 -33.82 8.62
N VAL A 814 81.47 -34.34 9.54
CA VAL A 814 81.73 -34.42 10.99
C VAL A 814 82.04 -35.85 11.48
N TYR A 815 81.85 -36.89 10.66
CA TYR A 815 82.04 -38.30 11.07
C TYR A 815 83.52 -38.75 11.05
N SER A 816 83.92 -39.74 11.85
CA SER A 816 85.28 -40.28 11.76
C SER A 816 85.49 -41.05 10.46
N ASP A 817 86.73 -41.09 9.94
CA ASP A 817 87.04 -41.72 8.65
C ASP A 817 86.67 -43.22 8.63
N GLU A 818 86.89 -43.93 9.74
CA GLU A 818 86.44 -45.33 9.94
C GLU A 818 84.92 -45.48 9.82
N LYS A 819 84.16 -44.51 10.34
CA LYS A 819 82.71 -44.53 10.32
C LYS A 819 82.16 -44.18 8.94
N LEU A 820 82.81 -43.26 8.22
CA LEU A 820 82.46 -42.91 6.84
C LEU A 820 82.69 -44.07 5.88
N GLU A 821 83.83 -44.76 5.99
CA GLU A 821 84.15 -45.90 5.12
C GLU A 821 83.22 -47.10 5.38
N ALA A 822 82.86 -47.36 6.64
CA ALA A 822 81.87 -48.37 6.98
C ALA A 822 80.47 -48.03 6.43
N LEU A 823 80.06 -46.75 6.52
CA LEU A 823 78.77 -46.30 6.00
C LEU A 823 78.73 -46.32 4.47
N LYS A 824 79.87 -46.05 3.81
CA LYS A 824 80.04 -46.18 2.36
C LYS A 824 79.79 -47.62 1.91
N GLN A 825 80.46 -48.59 2.54
CA GLN A 825 80.29 -50.00 2.23
C GLN A 825 78.85 -50.48 2.48
N GLU A 826 78.21 -49.99 3.54
CA GLU A 826 76.81 -50.30 3.84
C GLU A 826 75.84 -49.73 2.79
N LEU A 827 76.04 -48.48 2.35
CA LEU A 827 75.23 -47.85 1.31
C LEU A 827 75.42 -48.53 -0.05
N GLU A 828 76.66 -48.87 -0.43
CA GLU A 828 76.96 -49.63 -1.64
C GLU A 828 76.28 -51.00 -1.64
N ALA A 829 76.28 -51.72 -0.50
CA ALA A 829 75.59 -52.99 -0.36
C ALA A 829 74.05 -52.84 -0.49
N LYS A 830 73.48 -51.77 0.07
CA LYS A 830 72.04 -51.46 -0.05
C LYS A 830 71.65 -51.11 -1.49
N ILE A 831 72.47 -50.32 -2.19
CA ILE A 831 72.29 -49.99 -3.61
C ILE A 831 72.30 -51.27 -4.45
N GLN A 832 73.31 -52.14 -4.28
CA GLN A 832 73.37 -53.41 -5.00
C GLN A 832 72.15 -54.30 -4.73
N THR A 833 71.70 -54.37 -3.48
CA THR A 833 70.49 -55.11 -3.11
C THR A 833 69.26 -54.56 -3.85
N LYS A 834 69.09 -53.23 -3.87
CA LYS A 834 67.97 -52.56 -4.55
C LYS A 834 68.02 -52.69 -6.08
N GLU A 835 69.20 -52.62 -6.68
CA GLU A 835 69.39 -52.88 -8.11
C GLU A 835 69.00 -54.32 -8.48
N THR A 836 69.35 -55.28 -7.63
CA THR A 836 68.97 -56.69 -7.82
C THR A 836 67.45 -56.86 -7.70
N GLU A 837 66.83 -56.25 -6.68
CA GLU A 837 65.37 -56.26 -6.51
C GLU A 837 64.60 -55.63 -7.69
N ILE A 838 65.15 -54.57 -8.31
CA ILE A 838 64.57 -53.94 -9.50
C ILE A 838 64.76 -54.83 -10.72
N ALA A 839 65.92 -55.47 -10.87
CA ALA A 839 66.19 -56.41 -11.95
C ALA A 839 65.26 -57.64 -11.88
N ASP A 840 64.98 -58.14 -10.68
CA ASP A 840 64.01 -59.22 -10.44
C ASP A 840 62.57 -58.78 -10.77
N LEU A 841 62.18 -57.56 -10.36
CA LEU A 841 60.89 -56.97 -10.76
C LEU A 841 60.79 -56.74 -12.27
N ASP A 842 61.88 -56.37 -12.94
CA ASP A 842 61.94 -56.21 -14.38
C ASP A 842 61.76 -57.55 -15.10
N LEU A 843 62.35 -58.62 -14.57
CA LEU A 843 62.10 -59.99 -15.05
C LEU A 843 60.64 -60.40 -14.80
N GLU A 844 60.06 -60.07 -13.64
CA GLU A 844 58.66 -60.37 -13.31
C GLU A 844 57.68 -59.62 -14.20
N ILE A 845 57.88 -58.31 -14.41
CA ILE A 845 57.10 -57.49 -15.35
C ILE A 845 57.22 -58.07 -16.76
N LYS A 846 58.42 -58.44 -17.20
CA LYS A 846 58.64 -59.02 -18.52
C LYS A 846 57.96 -60.38 -18.70
N VAL A 847 57.92 -61.21 -17.64
CA VAL A 847 57.16 -62.47 -17.63
C VAL A 847 55.66 -62.20 -17.73
N LEU A 848 55.13 -61.27 -16.93
CA LEU A 848 53.72 -60.85 -16.96
C LEU A 848 53.32 -60.29 -18.33
N GLU A 849 54.17 -59.48 -18.95
CA GLU A 849 53.98 -58.96 -20.31
C GLU A 849 54.02 -60.06 -21.38
N THR A 850 54.89 -61.06 -21.25
CA THR A 850 54.93 -62.19 -22.21
C THR A 850 53.73 -63.12 -22.12
N ILE A 851 52.98 -63.10 -21.01
CA ILE A 851 51.73 -63.86 -20.84
C ILE A 851 50.47 -62.96 -20.93
N ASP A 852 50.62 -61.70 -21.37
CA ASP A 852 49.54 -60.70 -21.48
C ASP A 852 48.75 -60.49 -20.16
N ALA A 853 49.41 -60.63 -19.02
CA ALA A 853 48.85 -60.37 -17.69
C ALA A 853 49.12 -58.92 -17.22
N ASP A 854 48.25 -58.40 -16.34
CA ASP A 854 48.37 -57.03 -15.84
C ASP A 854 49.62 -56.84 -14.95
N ALA A 855 50.58 -56.05 -15.45
CA ALA A 855 51.84 -55.73 -14.78
C ALA A 855 51.81 -54.37 -14.05
N THR A 856 50.66 -53.72 -13.94
CA THR A 856 50.55 -52.33 -13.43
C THR A 856 51.04 -52.19 -12.00
N GLU A 857 50.69 -53.12 -11.09
CA GLU A 857 51.18 -53.09 -9.71
C GLU A 857 52.70 -53.24 -9.63
N GLN A 858 53.26 -54.11 -10.48
CA GLN A 858 54.71 -54.33 -10.51
C GLN A 858 55.44 -53.13 -11.12
N ARG A 859 54.86 -52.45 -12.11
CA ARG A 859 55.40 -51.18 -12.64
C ARG A 859 55.41 -50.07 -11.58
N GLU A 860 54.37 -49.96 -10.77
CA GLU A 860 54.33 -48.99 -9.66
C GLU A 860 55.29 -49.36 -8.51
N ARG A 861 55.44 -50.66 -8.21
CA ARG A 861 56.50 -51.12 -7.28
C ARG A 861 57.90 -50.82 -7.83
N ARG A 862 58.13 -51.08 -9.11
CA ARG A 862 59.38 -50.75 -9.79
C ARG A 862 59.68 -49.26 -9.73
N LYS A 863 58.69 -48.41 -10.00
CA LYS A 863 58.82 -46.94 -9.93
C LYS A 863 59.19 -46.47 -8.52
N ARG A 864 58.56 -47.02 -7.48
CA ARG A 864 58.92 -46.74 -6.08
C ARG A 864 60.34 -47.21 -5.74
N LYS A 865 60.72 -48.42 -6.13
CA LYS A 865 62.08 -48.93 -5.87
C LYS A 865 63.15 -48.16 -6.65
N LEU A 866 62.85 -47.70 -7.86
CA LEU A 866 63.75 -46.82 -8.62
C LEU A 866 63.98 -45.48 -7.90
N LEU A 867 62.94 -44.91 -7.30
CA LEU A 867 63.05 -43.69 -6.49
C LEU A 867 63.91 -43.94 -5.23
N GLU A 868 63.69 -45.06 -4.53
CA GLU A 868 64.53 -45.45 -3.38
C GLU A 868 65.99 -45.68 -3.78
N LEU A 869 66.24 -46.29 -4.94
CA LEU A 869 67.59 -46.48 -5.48
C LEU A 869 68.27 -45.14 -5.80
N GLU A 870 67.53 -44.21 -6.39
CA GLU A 870 68.03 -42.87 -6.69
C GLU A 870 68.38 -42.10 -5.41
N GLN A 871 67.56 -42.21 -4.35
CA GLN A 871 67.85 -41.63 -3.04
C GLN A 871 69.11 -42.23 -2.41
N LEU A 872 69.27 -43.56 -2.42
CA LEU A 872 70.46 -44.21 -1.87
C LEU A 872 71.73 -43.84 -2.65
N ARG A 873 71.64 -43.69 -3.98
CA ARG A 873 72.76 -43.24 -4.83
C ARG A 873 73.12 -41.78 -4.56
N ASN A 874 72.14 -40.91 -4.34
CA ASN A 874 72.37 -39.51 -3.96
C ASN A 874 73.03 -39.43 -2.56
N GLU A 875 72.58 -40.21 -1.58
CA GLU A 875 73.19 -40.28 -0.25
C GLU A 875 74.63 -40.83 -0.30
N LEU A 876 74.91 -41.83 -1.15
CA LEU A 876 76.27 -42.32 -1.38
C LEU A 876 77.15 -41.24 -2.01
N ALA A 877 76.65 -40.53 -3.03
CA ALA A 877 77.37 -39.44 -3.68
C ALA A 877 77.67 -38.28 -2.70
N ASP A 878 76.73 -37.95 -1.82
CA ASP A 878 76.91 -36.95 -0.75
C ASP A 878 77.99 -37.38 0.26
N LEU A 879 78.03 -38.67 0.60
CA LEU A 879 79.02 -39.24 1.51
C LEU A 879 80.42 -39.30 0.88
N GLU A 880 80.52 -39.76 -0.37
CA GLU A 880 81.76 -39.75 -1.15
C GLU A 880 82.31 -38.34 -1.36
N PHE A 881 81.41 -37.36 -1.51
CA PHE A 881 81.77 -35.96 -1.56
C PHE A 881 82.33 -35.45 -0.22
N GLY A 882 81.73 -35.82 0.91
CA GLY A 882 82.26 -35.52 2.24
C GLY A 882 83.64 -36.12 2.51
N LEU A 883 83.94 -37.29 1.92
CA LEU A 883 85.28 -37.91 1.95
C LEU A 883 86.30 -37.15 1.09
N LYS A 884 85.90 -36.66 -0.09
CA LYS A 884 86.76 -35.83 -0.97
C LYS A 884 87.07 -34.45 -0.37
N LEU A 885 86.08 -33.79 0.23
CA LEU A 885 86.23 -32.44 0.80
C LEU A 885 87.28 -32.36 1.91
N ARG A 886 87.57 -33.46 2.62
CA ARG A 886 88.63 -33.51 3.64
C ARG A 886 90.03 -33.69 3.06
N GLN A 887 90.16 -34.05 1.78
CA GLN A 887 91.45 -34.31 1.14
C GLN A 887 91.95 -33.14 0.27
N ASP A 888 91.12 -32.11 -0.01
CA ASP A 888 91.51 -31.00 -0.90
C ASP A 888 90.82 -29.65 -0.53
N ASP A 889 91.57 -28.71 0.08
CA ASP A 889 91.09 -27.38 0.53
C ASP A 889 90.62 -26.46 -0.63
N SER A 890 90.90 -26.84 -1.87
CA SER A 890 90.49 -26.15 -3.10
C SER A 890 88.96 -26.10 -3.30
N GLU A 891 88.22 -27.10 -2.81
CA GLU A 891 86.78 -27.21 -3.06
C GLU A 891 85.92 -26.31 -2.13
N PHE A 892 86.40 -25.97 -0.93
CA PHE A 892 85.74 -24.97 -0.07
C PHE A 892 85.68 -23.58 -0.74
N ALA A 893 86.75 -23.18 -1.42
CA ALA A 893 86.79 -21.91 -2.16
C ALA A 893 85.85 -21.93 -3.39
N ALA A 894 85.65 -23.10 -4.01
CA ALA A 894 84.67 -23.26 -5.08
C ALA A 894 83.23 -23.14 -4.56
N HIS A 895 82.94 -23.70 -3.37
CA HIS A 895 81.64 -23.57 -2.72
C HIS A 895 81.34 -22.17 -2.19
N GLU A 896 82.32 -21.44 -1.66
CA GLU A 896 82.14 -20.02 -1.32
C GLU A 896 81.79 -19.19 -2.56
N LYS A 897 82.42 -19.50 -3.70
CA LYS A 897 82.14 -18.86 -4.98
C LYS A 897 80.76 -19.23 -5.53
N GLU A 898 80.34 -20.48 -5.36
CA GLU A 898 79.01 -20.97 -5.74
C GLU A 898 77.91 -20.36 -4.85
N ILE A 899 78.15 -20.20 -3.54
CA ILE A 899 77.23 -19.50 -2.62
C ILE A 899 77.14 -18.00 -2.97
N ALA A 900 78.27 -17.37 -3.34
CA ALA A 900 78.27 -15.98 -3.79
C ALA A 900 77.51 -15.81 -5.12
N GLN A 901 77.66 -16.75 -6.04
CA GLN A 901 76.92 -16.76 -7.31
C GLN A 901 75.43 -17.00 -7.07
N LEU A 902 75.06 -17.95 -6.21
CA LEU A 902 73.66 -18.19 -5.84
C LEU A 902 73.03 -16.96 -5.17
N LYS A 903 73.76 -16.23 -4.31
CA LYS A 903 73.27 -14.97 -3.74
C LYS A 903 73.07 -13.89 -4.80
N ALA A 904 73.96 -13.81 -5.80
CA ALA A 904 73.83 -12.87 -6.91
C ALA A 904 72.62 -13.23 -7.80
N ASP A 905 72.43 -14.51 -8.09
CA ASP A 905 71.32 -14.99 -8.91
C ASP A 905 69.97 -14.81 -8.19
N LEU A 906 69.91 -15.04 -6.87
CA LEU A 906 68.71 -14.80 -6.06
C LEU A 906 68.37 -13.31 -5.96
N ALA A 907 69.38 -12.44 -5.85
CA ALA A 907 69.19 -10.98 -5.90
C ALA A 907 68.73 -10.51 -7.29
N ALA A 908 69.26 -11.10 -8.36
CA ALA A 908 68.84 -10.81 -9.74
C ALA A 908 67.39 -11.27 -9.99
N LEU A 909 67.01 -12.45 -9.50
CA LEU A 909 65.64 -12.95 -9.59
C LEU A 909 64.65 -12.06 -8.82
N ARG A 910 65.05 -11.61 -7.62
CA ARG A 910 64.23 -10.73 -6.79
C ARG A 910 64.04 -9.35 -7.44
N ASN A 911 65.10 -8.79 -8.01
CA ASN A 911 65.03 -7.55 -8.79
C ASN A 911 64.20 -7.70 -10.08
N SER A 912 64.29 -8.86 -10.75
CA SER A 912 63.45 -9.18 -11.92
C SER A 912 61.98 -9.26 -11.55
N ALA A 913 61.64 -9.93 -10.44
CA ALA A 913 60.27 -10.04 -9.96
C ALA A 913 59.71 -8.69 -9.52
N GLU A 914 60.50 -7.85 -8.82
CA GLU A 914 60.10 -6.48 -8.48
C GLU A 914 59.90 -5.61 -9.71
N LEU A 915 60.73 -5.77 -10.75
CA LEU A 915 60.56 -5.04 -12.00
C LEU A 915 59.28 -5.45 -12.75
N GLN A 916 58.97 -6.75 -12.78
CA GLN A 916 57.74 -7.27 -13.39
C GLN A 916 56.49 -6.83 -12.61
N LEU A 917 56.54 -6.83 -11.27
CA LEU A 917 55.45 -6.30 -10.45
C LEU A 917 55.26 -4.80 -10.66
N LYS A 918 56.35 -4.04 -10.82
CA LYS A 918 56.29 -2.62 -11.13
C LYS A 918 55.68 -2.36 -12.52
N GLN A 919 56.09 -3.12 -13.53
CA GLN A 919 55.52 -3.03 -14.88
C GLN A 919 54.02 -3.35 -14.90
N LEU A 920 53.59 -4.42 -14.22
CA LEU A 920 52.17 -4.75 -14.09
C LEU A 920 51.38 -3.65 -13.37
N ARG A 921 51.97 -3.02 -12.35
CA ARG A 921 51.35 -1.91 -11.62
C ARG A 921 51.22 -0.65 -12.49
N ASP A 922 52.25 -0.33 -13.26
CA ASP A 922 52.25 0.80 -14.18
C ASP A 922 51.27 0.57 -15.35
N GLU A 923 51.15 -0.66 -15.86
CA GLU A 923 50.15 -1.05 -16.86
C GLU A 923 48.72 -0.96 -16.31
N LEU A 924 48.49 -1.35 -15.06
CA LEU A 924 47.20 -1.22 -14.38
C LEU A 924 46.81 0.25 -14.21
N LEU A 925 47.74 1.10 -13.76
CA LEU A 925 47.55 2.54 -13.61
C LEU A 925 47.22 3.21 -14.95
N ALA A 926 47.94 2.84 -16.02
CA ALA A 926 47.67 3.36 -17.36
C ALA A 926 46.30 2.90 -17.90
N ALA A 927 45.83 1.70 -17.53
CA ALA A 927 44.49 1.24 -17.86
C ALA A 927 43.42 2.02 -17.09
N GLU A 928 43.62 2.26 -15.79
CA GLU A 928 42.72 3.07 -14.96
C GLU A 928 42.59 4.51 -15.49
N GLU A 929 43.70 5.15 -15.87
CA GLU A 929 43.68 6.49 -16.48
C GLU A 929 42.89 6.52 -17.81
N ARG A 930 43.00 5.47 -18.64
CA ARG A 930 42.24 5.36 -19.88
C ARG A 930 40.74 5.23 -19.62
N TYR A 931 40.34 4.37 -18.67
CA TYR A 931 38.93 4.20 -18.32
C TYR A 931 38.35 5.47 -17.69
N LEU A 932 39.10 6.16 -16.84
CA LEU A 932 38.69 7.46 -16.28
C LEU A 932 38.46 8.50 -17.39
N LYS A 933 39.35 8.57 -18.37
CA LYS A 933 39.22 9.50 -19.50
C LYS A 933 37.99 9.18 -20.36
N GLN A 934 37.76 7.91 -20.69
CA GLN A 934 36.56 7.50 -21.42
C GLN A 934 35.27 7.82 -20.63
N LEU A 935 35.30 7.67 -19.31
CA LEU A 935 34.15 7.98 -18.45
C LEU A 935 33.88 9.50 -18.36
N GLU A 936 34.92 10.33 -18.42
CA GLU A 936 34.77 11.79 -18.55
C GLU A 936 34.24 12.20 -19.94
N GLU A 937 34.70 11.57 -21.02
CA GLU A 937 34.19 11.81 -22.38
C GLU A 937 32.69 11.47 -22.48
N VAL A 938 32.27 10.31 -21.96
CA VAL A 938 30.84 9.92 -21.91
C VAL A 938 30.01 10.90 -21.06
N LYS A 939 30.55 11.40 -19.94
CA LYS A 939 29.87 12.42 -19.12
C LYS A 939 29.73 13.76 -19.84
N ALA A 940 30.75 14.18 -20.58
CA ALA A 940 30.71 15.42 -21.36
C ALA A 940 29.70 15.32 -22.52
N GLU A 941 29.64 14.16 -23.18
CA GLU A 941 28.71 13.89 -24.27
C GLU A 941 27.25 13.83 -23.76
N ALA A 942 27.01 13.16 -22.64
CA ALA A 942 25.70 13.15 -21.98
C ALA A 942 25.26 14.56 -21.53
N ALA A 943 26.19 15.39 -21.02
CA ALA A 943 25.89 16.77 -20.67
C ALA A 943 25.54 17.63 -21.90
N GLY A 944 26.23 17.40 -23.03
CA GLY A 944 25.93 18.06 -24.30
C GLY A 944 24.55 17.69 -24.86
N GLN A 945 24.19 16.40 -24.81
CA GLN A 945 22.86 15.93 -25.22
C GLN A 945 21.76 16.49 -24.32
N ASN A 946 21.98 16.56 -23.01
CA ASN A 946 21.00 17.14 -22.07
C ASN A 946 20.78 18.64 -22.32
N ALA A 947 21.85 19.38 -22.64
CA ALA A 947 21.75 20.79 -23.00
C ALA A 947 21.00 21.01 -24.34
N ALA A 948 21.18 20.11 -25.31
CA ALA A 948 20.46 20.14 -26.58
C ALA A 948 18.96 19.85 -26.40
N LEU A 949 18.62 18.86 -25.55
CA LEU A 949 17.24 18.54 -25.21
C LEU A 949 16.55 19.68 -24.47
N GLN A 950 17.25 20.31 -23.51
CA GLN A 950 16.73 21.48 -22.80
C GLN A 950 16.44 22.63 -23.76
N LYS A 951 17.34 22.90 -24.71
CA LYS A 951 17.12 23.91 -25.74
C LYS A 951 15.92 23.61 -26.63
N GLN A 952 15.74 22.35 -27.04
CA GLN A 952 14.55 21.95 -27.81
C GLN A 952 13.26 22.14 -27.01
N LEU A 953 13.30 21.90 -25.69
CA LEU A 953 12.16 22.12 -24.79
C LEU A 953 11.84 23.61 -24.64
N ASP A 954 12.87 24.44 -24.52
CA ASP A 954 12.74 25.90 -24.44
C ASP A 954 12.16 26.47 -25.75
N ASP A 955 12.68 26.04 -26.91
CA ASP A 955 12.17 26.43 -28.24
C ASP A 955 10.71 25.98 -28.45
N LEU A 956 10.33 24.78 -27.96
CA LEU A 956 8.95 24.31 -28.00
C LEU A 956 8.05 25.15 -27.09
N THR A 957 8.54 25.50 -25.89
CA THR A 957 7.81 26.34 -24.94
C THR A 957 7.54 27.72 -25.51
N GLU A 958 8.51 28.31 -26.20
CA GLU A 958 8.36 29.61 -26.88
C GLU A 958 7.32 29.55 -28.00
N LYS A 959 7.30 28.47 -28.80
CA LYS A 959 6.27 28.26 -29.83
C LYS A 959 4.88 28.09 -29.25
N VAL A 960 4.74 27.34 -28.15
CA VAL A 960 3.46 27.16 -27.46
C VAL A 960 2.96 28.49 -26.90
N LEU A 961 3.83 29.31 -26.31
CA LEU A 961 3.47 30.64 -25.84
C LEU A 961 3.01 31.56 -26.97
N ALA A 962 3.71 31.57 -28.10
CA ALA A 962 3.30 32.34 -29.28
C ALA A 962 1.94 31.90 -29.84
N PHE A 963 1.67 30.59 -29.85
CA PHE A 963 0.38 30.04 -30.24
C PHE A 963 -0.74 30.46 -29.28
N VAL A 964 -0.51 30.39 -27.98
CA VAL A 964 -1.45 30.84 -26.95
C VAL A 964 -1.75 32.33 -27.07
N ASP A 965 -0.73 33.16 -27.33
CA ASP A 965 -0.93 34.59 -27.55
C ASP A 965 -1.71 34.89 -28.83
N THR A 966 -1.53 34.09 -29.88
CA THR A 966 -2.31 34.17 -31.13
C THR A 966 -3.79 33.86 -30.86
N LEU A 967 -4.09 32.73 -30.21
CA LEU A 967 -5.46 32.37 -29.82
C LEU A 967 -6.11 33.43 -28.93
N ARG A 968 -5.34 34.04 -28.02
CA ARG A 968 -5.83 35.11 -27.15
C ARG A 968 -6.13 36.40 -27.90
N SER A 969 -5.37 36.67 -28.97
CA SER A 969 -5.62 37.81 -29.86
C SER A 969 -6.85 37.59 -30.73
N GLU A 970 -7.03 36.37 -31.27
CA GLU A 970 -8.22 35.98 -32.04
C GLU A 970 -9.47 36.01 -31.18
N GLN A 971 -9.40 35.52 -29.93
CA GLN A 971 -10.50 35.60 -28.98
C GLN A 971 -10.91 37.06 -28.71
N LYS A 972 -9.94 37.96 -28.48
CA LYS A 972 -10.23 39.39 -28.28
C LYS A 972 -10.86 40.03 -29.51
N THR A 973 -10.43 39.65 -30.71
CA THR A 973 -11.02 40.14 -31.96
C THR A 973 -12.45 39.65 -32.10
N GLY A 974 -12.71 38.35 -31.89
CA GLY A 974 -14.06 37.77 -31.90
C GLY A 974 -14.99 38.38 -30.83
N ASP A 975 -14.49 38.62 -29.62
CA ASP A 975 -15.25 39.30 -28.55
C ASP A 975 -15.61 40.75 -28.94
N THR A 976 -14.73 41.42 -29.71
CA THR A 976 -14.96 42.79 -30.19
C THR A 976 -16.01 42.78 -31.31
N GLU A 977 -15.92 41.85 -32.25
CA GLU A 977 -16.92 41.68 -33.33
C GLU A 977 -18.30 41.30 -32.77
N LEU A 978 -18.35 40.40 -31.78
CA LEU A 978 -19.59 40.04 -31.11
C LEU A 978 -20.22 41.23 -30.40
N LYS A 979 -19.40 42.09 -29.78
CA LYS A 979 -19.87 43.32 -29.13
C LYS A 979 -20.42 44.31 -30.14
N GLU A 980 -19.77 44.48 -31.29
CA GLU A 980 -20.27 45.34 -32.38
C GLU A 980 -21.61 44.82 -32.94
N LEU A 981 -21.75 43.49 -33.09
CA LEU A 981 -23.01 42.87 -33.52
C LEU A 981 -24.13 43.06 -32.50
N LEU A 982 -23.84 42.94 -31.19
CA LEU A 982 -24.80 43.20 -30.13
C LEU A 982 -25.22 44.67 -30.09
N GLU A 983 -24.29 45.61 -30.25
CA GLU A 983 -24.58 47.05 -30.33
C GLU A 983 -25.43 47.39 -31.57
N ALA A 984 -25.17 46.72 -32.71
CA ALA A 984 -25.97 46.87 -33.93
C ALA A 984 -27.40 46.30 -33.75
N LEU A 985 -27.53 45.15 -33.08
CA LEU A 985 -28.83 44.55 -32.77
C LEU A 985 -29.65 45.46 -31.83
N ASP A 986 -29.01 46.00 -30.80
CA ASP A 986 -29.65 46.94 -29.86
C ASP A 986 -30.09 48.24 -30.56
N ALA A 987 -29.30 48.75 -31.51
CA ALA A 987 -29.68 49.89 -32.33
C ALA A 987 -30.90 49.57 -33.21
N SER A 988 -30.91 48.39 -33.85
CA SER A 988 -32.05 47.94 -34.67
C SER A 988 -33.32 47.75 -33.83
N HIS A 989 -33.21 47.20 -32.62
CA HIS A 989 -34.35 47.07 -31.71
C HIS A 989 -34.87 48.43 -31.24
N LYS A 990 -33.99 49.38 -30.93
CA LYS A 990 -34.41 50.75 -30.59
C LYS A 990 -35.14 51.43 -31.75
N GLU A 991 -34.67 51.23 -32.98
CA GLU A 991 -35.32 51.79 -34.17
C GLU A 991 -36.69 51.14 -34.43
N LEU A 992 -36.81 49.82 -34.23
CA LEU A 992 -38.08 49.10 -34.33
C LEU A 992 -39.08 49.60 -33.27
N ILE A 993 -38.65 49.76 -32.02
CA ILE A 993 -39.49 50.28 -30.93
C ILE A 993 -39.94 51.71 -31.25
N ALA A 994 -39.03 52.58 -31.72
CA ALA A 994 -39.38 53.94 -32.10
C ALA A 994 -40.41 53.99 -33.25
N ASN A 995 -40.29 53.09 -34.24
CA ASN A 995 -41.25 52.99 -35.33
C ASN A 995 -42.62 52.45 -34.88
N LEU A 996 -42.63 51.49 -33.94
CA LEU A 996 -43.86 50.98 -33.33
C LEU A 996 -44.55 52.06 -32.49
N ASP A 997 -43.80 52.79 -31.67
CA ASP A 997 -44.33 53.91 -30.88
C ASP A 997 -44.90 55.02 -31.77
N GLY A 998 -44.21 55.35 -32.88
CA GLY A 998 -44.72 56.27 -33.89
C GLY A 998 -46.02 55.78 -34.54
N SER A 999 -46.06 54.51 -34.97
CA SER A 999 -47.26 53.93 -35.59
C SER A 999 -48.45 53.85 -34.63
N ILE A 1000 -48.19 53.56 -33.35
CA ILE A 1000 -49.21 53.52 -32.30
C ILE A 1000 -49.71 54.94 -32.01
N ALA A 1001 -48.83 55.94 -31.93
CA ALA A 1001 -49.19 57.34 -31.74
C ALA A 1001 -50.06 57.87 -32.91
N ASP A 1002 -49.68 57.59 -34.15
CA ASP A 1002 -50.44 57.99 -35.35
C ASP A 1002 -51.83 57.32 -35.38
N LYS A 1003 -51.91 56.02 -35.06
CA LYS A 1003 -53.20 55.30 -34.95
C LYS A 1003 -54.08 55.86 -33.83
N LEU A 1004 -53.49 56.23 -32.69
CA LEU A 1004 -54.21 56.86 -31.58
C LEU A 1004 -54.73 58.24 -31.97
N GLU A 1005 -53.95 59.04 -32.68
CA GLU A 1005 -54.38 60.35 -33.17
C GLU A 1005 -55.48 60.23 -34.22
N GLN A 1006 -55.38 59.24 -35.12
CA GLN A 1006 -56.43 58.93 -36.09
C GLN A 1006 -57.73 58.46 -35.44
N LEU A 1007 -57.65 57.55 -34.46
CA LEU A 1007 -58.81 57.12 -33.68
C LEU A 1007 -59.45 58.29 -32.93
N LYS A 1008 -58.63 59.18 -32.37
CA LYS A 1008 -59.10 60.37 -31.66
C LYS A 1008 -59.83 61.32 -32.61
N LEU A 1009 -59.27 61.56 -33.79
CA LEU A 1009 -59.91 62.36 -34.84
C LEU A 1009 -61.24 61.74 -35.29
N GLU A 1010 -61.29 60.41 -35.49
CA GLU A 1010 -62.53 59.71 -35.83
C GLU A 1010 -63.58 59.81 -34.73
N THR A 1011 -63.21 59.65 -33.46
CA THR A 1011 -64.14 59.85 -32.34
C THR A 1011 -64.63 61.29 -32.23
N ASP A 1012 -63.75 62.28 -32.41
CA ASP A 1012 -64.13 63.69 -32.37
C ASP A 1012 -65.08 64.04 -33.53
N THR A 1013 -64.83 63.48 -34.72
CA THR A 1013 -65.71 63.64 -35.89
C THR A 1013 -67.07 63.00 -35.63
N ARG A 1014 -67.11 61.77 -35.11
CA ARG A 1014 -68.36 61.09 -34.73
C ARG A 1014 -69.12 61.83 -33.64
N PHE A 1015 -68.43 62.40 -32.66
CA PHE A 1015 -69.07 63.22 -31.62
C PHE A 1015 -69.70 64.47 -32.20
N GLU A 1016 -69.03 65.12 -33.16
CA GLU A 1016 -69.55 66.32 -33.79
C GLU A 1016 -70.70 66.01 -34.77
N ASP A 1017 -70.65 64.89 -35.48
CA ASP A 1017 -71.78 64.37 -36.26
C ASP A 1017 -72.98 64.07 -35.35
N PHE A 1018 -72.75 63.44 -34.19
CA PHE A 1018 -73.81 63.15 -33.20
C PHE A 1018 -74.41 64.44 -32.63
N ARG A 1019 -73.57 65.45 -32.38
CA ARG A 1019 -73.99 66.76 -31.91
C ARG A 1019 -74.80 67.51 -32.96
N THR A 1020 -74.42 67.37 -34.23
CA THR A 1020 -75.15 67.92 -35.38
C THR A 1020 -76.51 67.23 -35.54
N MET A 1021 -76.55 65.90 -35.40
CA MET A 1021 -77.79 65.11 -35.42
C MET A 1021 -78.74 65.48 -34.28
N ILE A 1022 -78.25 65.67 -33.06
CA ILE A 1022 -79.06 66.16 -31.92
C ILE A 1022 -79.60 67.57 -32.20
N ASN A 1023 -78.79 68.46 -32.79
CA ASN A 1023 -79.24 69.78 -33.18
C ASN A 1023 -80.31 69.73 -34.27
N ASP A 1024 -80.19 68.83 -35.25
CA ASP A 1024 -81.18 68.62 -36.31
C ASP A 1024 -82.49 68.03 -35.76
N ILE A 1025 -82.43 67.10 -34.80
CA ILE A 1025 -83.60 66.57 -34.10
C ILE A 1025 -84.27 67.67 -33.26
N ALA A 1026 -83.50 68.51 -32.56
CA ALA A 1026 -84.02 69.64 -31.81
C ALA A 1026 -84.61 70.74 -32.74
N TYR A 1027 -84.07 70.91 -33.95
CA TYR A 1027 -84.62 71.79 -34.98
C TYR A 1027 -85.92 71.22 -35.60
N GLN A 1028 -85.99 69.91 -35.83
CA GLN A 1028 -87.20 69.23 -36.33
C GLN A 1028 -88.33 69.28 -35.29
N GLN A 1029 -88.03 69.09 -34.01
CA GLN A 1029 -89.03 69.22 -32.94
C GLN A 1029 -89.52 70.66 -32.71
N ARG A 1030 -88.73 71.68 -33.08
CA ARG A 1030 -89.14 73.10 -33.00
C ARG A 1030 -89.92 73.60 -34.23
N PHE A 1031 -89.92 72.88 -35.35
CA PHE A 1031 -90.59 73.32 -36.60
C PHE A 1031 -91.53 72.31 -37.26
N SER A 1032 -91.73 71.09 -36.72
CA SER A 1032 -92.76 70.16 -37.20
C SER A 1032 -94.05 70.22 -36.36
N SER A 1033 -94.77 71.34 -36.39
CA SER A 1033 -96.23 71.37 -36.22
C SER A 1033 -96.81 72.74 -36.58
N GLY A 1034 -97.23 72.88 -37.84
CA GLY A 1034 -98.19 73.90 -38.22
C GLY A 1034 -99.62 73.37 -38.06
N GLY A 1035 -100.35 73.87 -37.05
CA GLY A 1035 -101.78 74.19 -37.22
C GLY A 1035 -102.80 73.64 -36.20
N SER A 1036 -103.44 74.59 -35.49
CA SER A 1036 -104.74 74.54 -34.74
C SER A 1036 -104.78 73.91 -33.33
N GLY A 1037 -105.10 74.59 -32.22
CA GLY A 1037 -105.53 75.97 -31.96
C GLY A 1037 -105.76 76.24 -30.44
N ASN A 1038 -105.79 77.53 -30.07
CA ASN A 1038 -106.24 78.22 -28.83
C ASN A 1038 -106.02 77.51 -27.47
N GLY A 1039 -105.25 78.00 -26.50
CA GLY A 1039 -105.04 79.38 -26.02
C GLY A 1039 -105.80 79.60 -24.71
N TYR A 1040 -105.14 79.52 -23.54
CA TYR A 1040 -105.31 80.37 -22.33
C TYR A 1040 -104.37 79.96 -21.16
N SER A 1041 -103.55 80.93 -20.72
CA SER A 1041 -102.99 81.25 -19.39
C SER A 1041 -102.28 80.22 -18.47
N LEU A 1042 -100.96 80.46 -18.27
CA LEU A 1042 -100.17 80.67 -17.02
C LEU A 1042 -100.66 80.06 -15.68
N PRO A 1043 -99.77 79.53 -14.80
CA PRO A 1043 -98.78 80.38 -14.10
C PRO A 1043 -97.42 79.79 -13.67
N ALA A 1044 -96.52 80.74 -13.39
CA ALA A 1044 -95.33 80.77 -12.52
C ALA A 1044 -94.85 79.49 -11.81
N VAL A 1045 -93.54 79.21 -11.94
CA VAL A 1045 -92.75 78.56 -10.88
C VAL A 1045 -91.42 79.31 -10.71
N GLN A 1046 -91.20 79.75 -9.47
CA GLN A 1046 -89.96 80.30 -8.95
C GLN A 1046 -88.92 79.20 -8.74
N VAL A 1047 -87.66 79.62 -8.92
CA VAL A 1047 -86.40 79.11 -8.36
C VAL A 1047 -86.53 78.12 -7.20
N GLN A 1048 -85.93 76.94 -7.37
CA GLN A 1048 -85.34 76.20 -6.25
C GLN A 1048 -84.12 75.38 -6.70
N GLU A 1049 -83.00 75.61 -6.02
CA GLU A 1049 -81.71 74.93 -6.13
C GLU A 1049 -81.83 73.42 -5.87
N ILE A 1050 -81.17 72.59 -6.68
CA ILE A 1050 -80.71 71.24 -6.29
C ILE A 1050 -79.42 70.90 -7.10
N PRO A 1051 -78.57 69.96 -6.68
CA PRO A 1051 -77.20 70.18 -6.23
C PRO A 1051 -76.13 69.67 -7.22
N ALA A 1052 -74.87 70.01 -6.94
CA ALA A 1052 -73.70 69.44 -7.60
C ALA A 1052 -73.68 67.90 -7.45
N ASP A 1053 -73.75 67.19 -8.58
CA ASP A 1053 -73.40 65.77 -8.66
C ASP A 1053 -72.17 65.61 -9.57
N THR A 1054 -71.08 65.26 -8.89
CA THR A 1054 -69.73 65.00 -9.36
C THR A 1054 -69.65 63.64 -10.03
N ARG A 1055 -69.67 63.58 -11.37
CA ARG A 1055 -69.08 62.48 -12.17
C ARG A 1055 -68.47 63.02 -13.45
N ASP A 1056 -67.42 63.82 -13.28
CA ASP A 1056 -66.46 64.14 -14.33
C ASP A 1056 -65.37 63.05 -14.30
N LEU A 1057 -65.57 61.97 -15.06
CA LEU A 1057 -64.53 60.96 -15.32
C LEU A 1057 -63.66 61.44 -16.49
N ARG A 1058 -62.96 62.55 -16.27
CA ARG A 1058 -61.75 62.88 -17.01
C ARG A 1058 -60.58 62.39 -16.18
N VAL A 1059 -60.07 61.21 -16.50
CA VAL A 1059 -58.75 60.79 -16.02
C VAL A 1059 -57.75 61.26 -17.05
N SER A 1060 -57.06 62.35 -16.74
CA SER A 1060 -55.78 62.72 -17.35
C SER A 1060 -54.71 61.72 -16.90
N PRO A 1061 -53.89 61.13 -17.78
CA PRO A 1061 -52.70 60.42 -17.37
C PRO A 1061 -51.53 61.42 -17.35
N ASP A 1062 -51.30 62.02 -16.19
CA ASP A 1062 -50.06 62.72 -15.89
C ASP A 1062 -49.69 62.40 -14.43
N ALA A 1063 -49.09 61.23 -14.23
CA ALA A 1063 -48.43 60.84 -12.99
C ALA A 1063 -47.47 59.67 -13.26
N SER A 1064 -46.19 60.01 -13.28
CA SER A 1064 -45.03 59.13 -13.15
C SER A 1064 -45.16 58.16 -11.98
N LEU A 1065 -45.07 56.86 -12.25
CA LEU A 1065 -44.81 55.82 -11.26
C LEU A 1065 -43.28 55.69 -11.08
N ASP A 1066 -42.72 56.65 -10.35
CA ASP A 1066 -41.46 56.46 -9.66
C ASP A 1066 -41.76 55.92 -8.25
N SER A 1067 -40.91 54.99 -7.81
CA SER A 1067 -40.80 54.41 -6.46
C SER A 1067 -41.64 53.16 -6.12
N ILE A 1068 -41.14 51.99 -6.53
CA ILE A 1068 -40.95 50.85 -5.61
C ILE A 1068 -39.57 50.26 -5.90
N LEU A 1069 -38.55 50.75 -5.19
CA LEU A 1069 -37.34 50.01 -4.81
C LEU A 1069 -36.66 50.80 -3.68
N ASN A 1070 -36.90 50.31 -2.46
CA ASN A 1070 -35.96 50.36 -1.35
C ASN A 1070 -35.94 48.97 -0.73
#